data_AF-A0ABD3MEC4-F1
#
_entry.id   AF-A0ABD3MEC4-F1
#
_cell.length_a   1.000
_cell.length_b   1.000
_cell.length_c   1.000
_cell.angle_alpha   90.00
_cell.angle_beta   90.00
_cell.angle_gamma   90.00
#
_symmetry.space_group_name_H-M   'P 1'
#
loop_
_entity.id
_entity.type
_entity.pdbx_description
1 polymer ?
#
loop_
_entity_poly.entity_id
_entity_poly.type
_entity_poly.pdbx_seq_one_letter_code
_entity_poly.pdbx_strand_id
1 'polypeptide(L)'
;MVDGGAAGDEPLQPQPQQSPRGLQRTGNAIAFSSPDVDVDAEGPGTATQWETSRSDVVPARPRIVVFGASGRVGRRVLGRLLSSGADIDVVAFVRDRERLERAMYDDEDVVVENLIDGDGGGGRNYVGPRLRIVVGDAVSRRDVCRKGKDSFGRTRKEKREEGGKEKHSSLRRWWADGAWRRRADRIDPNSSSGSSSTTFVGDDGGWTADVVDIAIEREKEEDDEDEEPLRDAMSGATVLISCLGTRRLTNLWTDFLRVPILRIFRGKGVGRWCTDPTHPYYVNYLATKRILERAEAEQRRREAMMEFERERSILEERLSRGRERQNRAREGEEEEEGFESEIAAGLRKKRNHGLRGRRDGNDYHSNGRDAVALPKDGKLPSSNDRIKFIRISHLMVGRSPFRIRNCLTNILWSQVSRFELMGEMLMEENMLVDTIVLRPGDMTDEKRNYNNTSLQLCIDGMVPSPSLVGRDDVADLAVVTALTKTSSLRTLRPNAGDSGSIISGDVEAPPSQSAHHWTWAMRWTGQHLSPPQGLRPDGSSNAAACFVGAVKEQTALDRKRKSREIYLESYYGGRELMRLTRWRHRMKPYAQSLAVTIPVYLTLGIFSWYLFGKTFADLFSWVKRLKIHRILVKMLS
;
A
#
# COMPACT_ATOMS: atom_id res chain seq x y z
N MET A 1 67.94 -22.59 9.14
CA MET A 1 68.69 -21.42 9.62
C MET A 1 67.78 -20.20 9.56
N VAL A 2 67.06 -19.94 10.65
CA VAL A 2 67.10 -18.75 11.51
C VAL A 2 66.13 -19.11 12.65
N ASP A 3 66.69 -19.18 13.85
CA ASP A 3 66.05 -19.54 15.11
C ASP A 3 65.28 -18.37 15.74
N GLY A 4 64.42 -18.70 16.69
CA GLY A 4 63.93 -17.81 17.75
C GLY A 4 62.41 -17.66 17.71
N GLY A 5 61.65 -17.87 18.78
CA GLY A 5 61.98 -18.12 20.17
C GLY A 5 60.65 -18.22 20.93
N ALA A 6 60.66 -19.00 22.02
CA ALA A 6 59.49 -19.40 22.79
C ALA A 6 58.99 -18.32 23.77
N ALA A 7 57.67 -18.30 23.97
CA ALA A 7 56.93 -17.98 25.21
C ALA A 7 55.46 -18.33 24.92
N GLY A 8 54.70 -19.14 25.67
CA GLY A 8 54.82 -19.55 27.07
C GLY A 8 53.72 -18.87 27.87
N ASP A 9 52.44 -19.22 27.64
CA ASP A 9 51.31 -18.75 28.46
C ASP A 9 50.41 -19.92 28.87
N GLU A 10 50.23 -20.05 30.18
CA GLU A 10 49.39 -21.01 30.89
C GLU A 10 47.88 -20.74 30.69
N PRO A 11 47.01 -21.78 30.68
CA PRO A 11 45.58 -21.58 30.81
C PRO A 11 45.12 -21.55 32.28
N LEU A 12 44.51 -20.43 32.67
CA LEU A 12 43.79 -20.25 33.93
C LEU A 12 42.59 -21.22 34.03
N GLN A 13 42.56 -22.02 35.10
CA GLN A 13 41.40 -22.80 35.55
C GLN A 13 40.33 -21.89 36.19
N PRO A 14 39.03 -22.09 35.91
CA PRO A 14 37.98 -21.45 36.69
C PRO A 14 37.64 -22.25 37.96
N GLN A 15 37.61 -21.54 39.09
CA GLN A 15 37.11 -22.03 40.39
C GLN A 15 35.57 -22.25 40.36
N PRO A 16 35.04 -23.24 41.10
CA PRO A 16 33.60 -23.41 41.28
C PRO A 16 33.04 -22.46 42.35
N GLN A 17 32.01 -21.68 41.97
CA GLN A 17 31.23 -20.86 42.89
C GLN A 17 30.31 -21.70 43.77
N GLN A 18 30.33 -21.37 45.06
CA GLN A 18 29.55 -21.95 46.14
C GLN A 18 28.07 -21.52 46.06
N SER A 19 27.17 -22.47 46.28
CA SER A 19 25.74 -22.27 46.46
C SER A 19 25.42 -21.80 47.89
N PRO A 20 24.57 -20.78 48.09
CA PRO A 20 24.12 -20.43 49.42
C PRO A 20 22.88 -21.23 49.85
N ARG A 21 23.02 -21.71 51.08
CA ARG A 21 22.12 -22.32 52.07
C ARG A 21 20.63 -21.97 51.98
N GLY A 22 19.85 -22.96 52.39
CA GLY A 22 18.41 -22.92 52.50
C GLY A 22 17.89 -22.03 53.63
N LEU A 23 16.61 -21.68 53.48
CA LEU A 23 15.81 -20.99 54.45
C LEU A 23 14.55 -21.83 54.67
N GLN A 24 14.50 -22.48 55.83
CA GLN A 24 13.29 -23.06 56.40
C GLN A 24 12.29 -21.93 56.69
N ARG A 25 11.02 -22.10 56.32
CA ARG A 25 9.94 -21.34 56.93
C ARG A 25 8.63 -22.14 56.96
N THR A 26 8.42 -22.75 58.12
CA THR A 26 7.18 -22.87 58.91
C THR A 26 5.86 -22.78 58.15
N GLY A 27 5.14 -23.90 58.15
CA GLY A 27 3.72 -23.96 57.80
C GLY A 27 2.85 -23.15 58.76
N ASN A 28 1.85 -22.51 58.17
CA ASN A 28 0.63 -22.10 58.85
C ASN A 28 -0.52 -22.50 57.94
N ALA A 29 -1.19 -23.60 58.31
CA ALA A 29 -2.48 -23.97 57.76
C ALA A 29 -3.52 -22.98 58.29
N ILE A 30 -4.04 -22.12 57.41
CA ILE A 30 -5.24 -21.34 57.67
C ILE A 30 -6.37 -22.06 56.93
N ALA A 31 -7.22 -22.73 57.70
CA ALA A 31 -8.49 -23.24 57.24
C ALA A 31 -9.36 -22.05 56.84
N PHE A 32 -9.64 -21.90 55.55
CA PHE A 32 -10.69 -21.03 55.06
C PHE A 32 -11.95 -21.87 54.85
N SER A 33 -12.92 -21.67 55.74
CA SER A 33 -14.28 -22.12 55.58
C SER A 33 -14.92 -21.43 54.37
N SER A 34 -15.45 -22.22 53.46
CA SER A 34 -16.34 -21.76 52.39
C SER A 34 -17.68 -21.33 53.00
N PRO A 35 -18.17 -20.10 52.76
CA PRO A 35 -19.58 -19.83 52.91
C PRO A 35 -20.30 -20.37 51.67
N ASP A 36 -21.24 -21.28 51.90
CA ASP A 36 -22.28 -21.63 50.93
C ASP A 36 -23.05 -20.34 50.59
N VAL A 37 -22.83 -19.84 49.38
CA VAL A 37 -23.62 -18.78 48.77
C VAL A 37 -24.49 -19.45 47.73
N ASP A 38 -25.80 -19.51 48.02
CA ASP A 38 -26.82 -19.89 47.07
C ASP A 38 -26.73 -18.98 45.84
N VAL A 39 -26.30 -19.56 44.73
CA VAL A 39 -26.20 -18.92 43.42
C VAL A 39 -27.60 -18.92 42.81
N ASP A 40 -28.35 -17.86 43.06
CA ASP A 40 -29.48 -17.52 42.20
C ASP A 40 -28.97 -17.21 40.79
N ALA A 41 -29.58 -17.88 39.81
CA ALA A 41 -29.17 -18.01 38.43
C ALA A 41 -29.37 -16.74 37.58
N GLU A 42 -28.68 -15.65 37.92
CA GLU A 42 -28.50 -14.50 37.03
C GLU A 42 -27.01 -14.19 36.91
N GLY A 43 -26.37 -14.83 35.92
CA GLY A 43 -24.93 -14.74 35.70
C GLY A 43 -24.47 -13.29 35.44
N PRO A 44 -23.29 -12.89 35.96
CA PRO A 44 -22.74 -11.57 35.69
C PRO A 44 -22.58 -11.38 34.19
N GLY A 45 -23.19 -10.31 33.67
CA GLY A 45 -23.30 -9.95 32.26
C GLY A 45 -22.04 -10.31 31.49
N THR A 46 -22.15 -11.38 30.70
CA THR A 46 -21.10 -11.90 29.86
C THR A 46 -20.62 -10.76 28.98
N ALA A 47 -19.32 -10.45 29.07
CA ALA A 47 -18.67 -9.35 28.34
C ALA A 47 -19.24 -9.28 26.93
N THR A 48 -19.92 -8.16 26.63
CA THR A 48 -20.60 -7.85 25.37
C THR A 48 -19.85 -8.48 24.21
N GLN A 49 -20.40 -9.56 23.68
CA GLN A 49 -19.89 -10.23 22.49
C GLN A 49 -20.12 -9.22 21.36
N TRP A 50 -19.11 -8.40 21.10
CA TRP A 50 -19.12 -7.51 19.94
C TRP A 50 -19.27 -8.42 18.73
N GLU A 51 -20.46 -8.42 18.11
CA GLU A 51 -20.66 -9.03 16.81
C GLU A 51 -19.73 -8.28 15.85
N THR A 52 -18.56 -8.86 15.62
CA THR A 52 -17.64 -8.42 14.58
C THR A 52 -18.45 -8.48 13.29
N SER A 53 -18.73 -7.32 12.69
CA SER A 53 -19.47 -7.26 11.44
C SER A 53 -18.85 -8.23 10.44
N ARG A 54 -19.67 -8.98 9.68
CA ARG A 54 -19.18 -10.01 8.75
C ARG A 54 -18.10 -9.53 7.76
N SER A 55 -17.98 -8.21 7.56
CA SER A 55 -16.91 -7.53 6.81
C SER A 55 -15.52 -7.60 7.43
N ASP A 56 -15.39 -8.12 8.65
CA ASP A 56 -14.20 -7.96 9.47
C ASP A 56 -13.29 -9.18 9.40
N VAL A 57 -13.81 -10.33 8.98
CA VAL A 57 -13.03 -11.55 8.86
C VAL A 57 -12.14 -11.43 7.62
N VAL A 58 -10.84 -11.47 7.88
CA VAL A 58 -9.81 -11.56 6.85
C VAL A 58 -10.13 -12.77 5.95
N PRO A 59 -10.37 -12.56 4.64
CA PRO A 59 -10.81 -13.65 3.78
C PRO A 59 -9.71 -14.70 3.68
N ALA A 60 -10.10 -15.98 3.80
CA ALA A 60 -9.19 -17.10 3.63
C ALA A 60 -8.58 -17.14 2.22
N ARG A 61 -9.31 -16.60 1.23
CA ARG A 61 -8.89 -16.49 -0.16
C ARG A 61 -8.26 -15.13 -0.45
N PRO A 62 -7.20 -15.06 -1.27
CA PRO A 62 -6.64 -13.78 -1.68
C PRO A 62 -7.67 -12.98 -2.48
N ARG A 63 -7.98 -11.77 -2.01
CA ARG A 63 -8.90 -10.85 -2.68
C ARG A 63 -8.12 -9.82 -3.51
N ILE A 64 -8.30 -9.81 -4.83
CA ILE A 64 -7.58 -8.96 -5.78
C ILE A 64 -8.55 -7.94 -6.39
N VAL A 65 -8.30 -6.65 -6.17
CA VAL A 65 -9.14 -5.57 -6.70
C VAL A 65 -8.51 -4.96 -7.95
N VAL A 66 -9.25 -4.90 -9.05
CA VAL A 66 -8.82 -4.31 -10.33
C VAL A 66 -9.57 -3.02 -10.59
N PHE A 67 -8.88 -1.88 -10.47
CA PHE A 67 -9.42 -0.57 -10.79
C PHE A 67 -9.27 -0.26 -12.28
N GLY A 68 -10.34 0.24 -12.90
CA GLY A 68 -10.35 0.49 -14.34
C GLY A 68 -10.46 -0.79 -15.16
N ALA A 69 -11.14 -1.81 -14.61
CA ALA A 69 -11.31 -3.12 -15.23
C ALA A 69 -12.01 -3.05 -16.60
N SER A 70 -12.86 -2.04 -16.85
CA SER A 70 -13.51 -1.84 -18.17
C SER A 70 -12.57 -1.23 -19.24
N GLY A 71 -11.33 -0.91 -18.89
CA GLY A 71 -10.33 -0.34 -19.79
C GLY A 71 -9.63 -1.40 -20.66
N ARG A 72 -8.89 -0.96 -21.68
CA ARG A 72 -8.21 -1.88 -22.62
C ARG A 72 -7.24 -2.85 -21.93
N VAL A 73 -6.45 -2.36 -20.96
CA VAL A 73 -5.52 -3.19 -20.20
C VAL A 73 -6.23 -3.87 -19.03
N GLY A 74 -7.13 -3.16 -18.35
CA GLY A 74 -7.86 -3.68 -17.19
C GLY A 74 -8.69 -4.94 -17.49
N ARG A 75 -9.36 -4.99 -18.64
CA ARG A 75 -10.16 -6.16 -19.02
C ARG A 75 -9.29 -7.38 -19.35
N ARG A 76 -8.11 -7.15 -19.92
CA ARG A 76 -7.11 -8.21 -20.15
C ARG A 76 -6.55 -8.72 -18.83
N VAL A 77 -6.23 -7.84 -17.89
CA VAL A 77 -5.83 -8.24 -16.53
C VAL A 77 -6.93 -9.08 -15.89
N LEU A 78 -8.20 -8.66 -16.03
CA LEU A 78 -9.34 -9.39 -15.50
C LEU A 78 -9.47 -10.78 -16.13
N GLY A 79 -9.46 -10.87 -17.46
CA GLY A 79 -9.50 -12.14 -18.20
C GLY A 79 -8.36 -13.07 -17.80
N ARG A 80 -7.12 -12.56 -17.69
CA ARG A 80 -5.95 -13.35 -17.27
C ARG A 80 -6.03 -13.82 -15.81
N LEU A 81 -6.64 -13.05 -14.91
CA LEU A 81 -6.89 -13.49 -13.53
C LEU A 81 -7.94 -14.61 -13.48
N LEU A 82 -9.03 -14.48 -14.24
CA LEU A 82 -10.10 -15.49 -14.31
C LEU A 82 -9.63 -16.77 -15.00
N SER A 83 -8.75 -16.67 -16.01
CA SER A 83 -8.15 -17.81 -16.69
C SER A 83 -6.94 -18.42 -15.95
N SER A 84 -6.53 -17.84 -14.82
CA SER A 84 -5.37 -18.34 -14.06
C SER A 84 -5.62 -19.68 -13.37
N GLY A 85 -6.89 -20.04 -13.15
CA GLY A 85 -7.28 -21.23 -12.38
C GLY A 85 -6.94 -21.14 -10.88
N ALA A 86 -6.40 -20.02 -10.41
CA ALA A 86 -6.10 -19.82 -8.99
C ALA A 86 -7.40 -19.64 -8.19
N ASP A 87 -7.43 -20.16 -6.96
CA ASP A 87 -8.57 -19.97 -6.05
C ASP A 87 -8.49 -18.58 -5.39
N ILE A 88 -8.93 -17.55 -6.13
CA ILE A 88 -8.84 -16.13 -5.77
C ILE A 88 -10.20 -15.43 -5.91
N ASP A 89 -10.44 -14.41 -5.09
CA ASP A 89 -11.60 -13.54 -5.21
C ASP A 89 -11.21 -12.26 -5.96
N VAL A 90 -11.65 -12.13 -7.20
CA VAL A 90 -11.36 -10.98 -8.06
C VAL A 90 -12.49 -9.97 -7.96
N VAL A 91 -12.18 -8.73 -7.62
CA VAL A 91 -13.13 -7.61 -7.59
C VAL A 91 -12.84 -6.67 -8.75
N ALA A 92 -13.76 -6.55 -9.69
CA ALA A 92 -13.70 -5.55 -10.75
C ALA A 92 -14.37 -4.24 -10.28
N PHE A 93 -13.57 -3.19 -10.06
CA PHE A 93 -14.08 -1.87 -9.69
C PHE A 93 -14.25 -1.01 -10.94
N VAL A 94 -15.50 -0.73 -11.31
CA VAL A 94 -15.88 -0.05 -12.57
C VAL A 94 -16.86 1.08 -12.34
N ARG A 95 -16.84 2.07 -13.23
CA ARG A 95 -17.83 3.17 -13.23
C ARG A 95 -19.14 2.79 -13.92
N ASP A 96 -19.07 1.82 -14.83
CA ASP A 96 -20.16 1.41 -15.70
C ASP A 96 -20.09 -0.11 -15.87
N ARG A 97 -21.09 -0.79 -15.30
CA ARG A 97 -21.21 -2.26 -15.30
C ARG A 97 -21.47 -2.79 -16.71
N GLU A 98 -22.41 -2.19 -17.43
CA GLU A 98 -22.78 -2.63 -18.78
C GLU A 98 -21.60 -2.53 -19.74
N ARG A 99 -20.78 -1.48 -19.59
CA ARG A 99 -19.55 -1.33 -20.38
C ARG A 99 -18.54 -2.44 -20.10
N LEU A 100 -18.41 -2.89 -18.84
CA LEU A 100 -17.55 -4.02 -18.52
C LEU A 100 -18.11 -5.30 -19.13
N GLU A 101 -19.39 -5.58 -18.93
CA GLU A 101 -20.05 -6.78 -19.44
C GLU A 101 -19.90 -6.85 -20.97
N ARG A 102 -20.22 -5.78 -21.71
CA ARG A 102 -20.01 -5.71 -23.16
C ARG A 102 -18.55 -5.96 -23.55
N ALA A 103 -17.61 -5.33 -22.85
CA ALA A 103 -16.19 -5.51 -23.14
C ALA A 103 -15.67 -6.93 -22.85
N MET A 104 -16.32 -7.66 -21.93
CA MET A 104 -16.00 -9.06 -21.62
C MET A 104 -16.66 -10.03 -22.60
N TYR A 105 -17.82 -9.69 -23.17
CA TYR A 105 -18.46 -10.46 -24.24
C TYR A 105 -17.78 -10.27 -25.60
N ASP A 106 -17.28 -9.06 -25.90
CA ASP A 106 -16.61 -8.75 -27.18
C ASP A 106 -15.23 -9.41 -27.29
N ASP A 107 -14.52 -9.59 -26.18
CA ASP A 107 -13.26 -10.33 -26.15
C ASP A 107 -13.64 -11.83 -26.05
N GLU A 108 -13.80 -12.52 -27.19
CA GLU A 108 -14.24 -13.94 -27.36
C GLU A 108 -13.51 -15.00 -26.48
N ASP A 109 -12.50 -14.58 -25.72
CA ASP A 109 -11.61 -15.42 -24.91
C ASP A 109 -12.07 -15.61 -23.45
N VAL A 110 -13.09 -14.90 -22.95
CA VAL A 110 -13.55 -15.08 -21.56
C VAL A 110 -14.82 -15.92 -21.50
N VAL A 111 -14.67 -17.18 -21.07
CA VAL A 111 -15.79 -18.10 -20.82
C VAL A 111 -16.60 -17.59 -19.62
N VAL A 112 -17.68 -16.85 -19.90
CA VAL A 112 -18.61 -16.27 -18.91
C VAL A 112 -19.39 -17.34 -18.14
N GLU A 113 -19.37 -18.60 -18.59
CA GLU A 113 -20.14 -19.68 -17.96
C GLU A 113 -19.81 -19.91 -16.48
N ASN A 114 -18.62 -19.52 -16.01
CA ASN A 114 -18.23 -19.65 -14.60
C ASN A 114 -18.61 -18.44 -13.71
N LEU A 115 -19.21 -17.39 -14.27
CA LEU A 115 -19.44 -16.11 -13.59
C LEU A 115 -20.84 -15.95 -12.97
N ILE A 116 -21.82 -16.77 -13.35
CA ILE A 116 -23.25 -16.47 -13.11
C ILE A 116 -23.88 -17.28 -11.95
N ASP A 117 -23.27 -18.39 -11.49
CA ASP A 117 -23.94 -19.33 -10.55
C ASP A 117 -23.76 -19.01 -9.04
N GLY A 118 -23.60 -17.75 -8.66
CA GLY A 118 -23.18 -17.36 -7.31
C GLY A 118 -24.21 -17.46 -6.18
N ASP A 119 -25.52 -17.48 -6.45
CA ASP A 119 -26.54 -17.31 -5.39
C ASP A 119 -27.58 -18.43 -5.29
N GLY A 120 -27.46 -19.50 -6.09
CA GLY A 120 -28.51 -20.52 -6.27
C GLY A 120 -28.15 -21.95 -5.85
N GLY A 121 -27.99 -22.23 -4.56
CA GLY A 121 -28.40 -23.51 -3.95
C GLY A 121 -27.71 -24.85 -4.32
N GLY A 122 -26.58 -24.87 -5.04
CA GLY A 122 -26.07 -26.08 -5.70
C GLY A 122 -24.77 -26.75 -5.21
N GLY A 123 -24.41 -26.71 -3.91
CA GLY A 123 -23.56 -27.70 -3.20
C GLY A 123 -22.18 -28.16 -3.73
N ARG A 124 -21.65 -27.67 -4.85
CA ARG A 124 -20.31 -28.07 -5.34
C ARG A 124 -19.30 -27.00 -4.97
N ASN A 125 -18.29 -27.39 -4.19
CA ASN A 125 -17.11 -26.58 -3.88
C ASN A 125 -16.33 -26.27 -5.16
N TYR A 126 -16.78 -25.28 -5.92
CA TYR A 126 -16.05 -24.81 -7.09
C TYR A 126 -14.72 -24.20 -6.63
N VAL A 127 -13.62 -24.86 -7.02
CA VAL A 127 -12.26 -24.40 -6.79
C VAL A 127 -11.87 -23.60 -8.04
N GLY A 128 -11.89 -22.29 -7.94
CA GLY A 128 -11.64 -21.41 -9.06
C GLY A 128 -11.87 -19.94 -8.72
N PRO A 129 -11.43 -19.04 -9.61
CA PRO A 129 -11.52 -17.62 -9.36
C PRO A 129 -12.97 -17.14 -9.37
N ARG A 130 -13.34 -16.32 -8.39
CA ARG A 130 -14.67 -15.71 -8.28
C ARG A 130 -14.61 -14.26 -8.69
N LEU A 131 -15.53 -13.81 -9.54
CA LEU A 131 -15.63 -12.40 -9.90
C LEU A 131 -16.73 -11.72 -9.09
N ARG A 132 -16.42 -10.57 -8.51
CA ARG A 132 -17.40 -9.61 -7.97
C ARG A 132 -17.25 -8.29 -8.71
N ILE A 133 -18.33 -7.74 -9.23
CA ILE A 133 -18.33 -6.43 -9.88
C ILE A 133 -18.84 -5.41 -8.87
N VAL A 134 -18.04 -4.38 -8.58
CA VAL A 134 -18.44 -3.26 -7.72
C VAL A 134 -18.49 -2.01 -8.58
N VAL A 135 -19.65 -1.35 -8.58
CA VAL A 135 -19.88 -0.13 -9.34
C VAL A 135 -19.61 1.07 -8.45
N GLY A 136 -18.69 1.94 -8.86
CA GLY A 136 -18.36 3.15 -8.13
C GLY A 136 -17.38 4.04 -8.89
N ASP A 137 -17.32 5.31 -8.51
CA ASP A 137 -16.26 6.22 -8.97
C ASP A 137 -15.14 6.30 -7.93
N ALA A 138 -13.89 6.12 -8.37
CA ALA A 138 -12.74 6.23 -7.48
C ALA A 138 -12.47 7.68 -7.07
N VAL A 139 -13.07 8.65 -7.77
CA VAL A 139 -13.02 10.08 -7.44
C VAL A 139 -14.43 10.63 -7.63
N SER A 140 -15.09 11.00 -6.53
CA SER A 140 -16.40 11.65 -6.64
C SER A 140 -16.22 13.01 -7.31
N ARG A 141 -17.23 13.48 -8.06
CA ARG A 141 -17.21 14.85 -8.60
C ARG A 141 -17.06 15.87 -7.47
N ARG A 142 -17.59 15.57 -6.29
CA ARG A 142 -17.47 16.38 -5.07
C ARG A 142 -16.00 16.54 -4.63
N ASP A 143 -15.20 15.47 -4.67
CA ASP A 143 -13.77 15.47 -4.29
C ASP A 143 -12.96 16.49 -5.08
N VAL A 144 -13.28 16.61 -6.37
CA VAL A 144 -12.56 17.52 -7.25
C VAL A 144 -12.99 18.97 -7.01
N CYS A 145 -14.28 19.21 -6.78
CA CYS A 145 -14.81 20.55 -6.55
C CYS A 145 -14.43 21.13 -5.18
N ARG A 146 -14.43 20.33 -4.10
CA ARG A 146 -14.18 20.81 -2.73
C ARG A 146 -12.72 21.23 -2.51
N LYS A 147 -11.76 20.49 -3.08
CA LYS A 147 -10.31 20.76 -2.93
C LYS A 147 -9.87 22.12 -3.48
N GLY A 148 -10.62 22.74 -4.39
CA GLY A 148 -10.33 24.07 -4.93
C GLY A 148 -10.50 25.23 -3.94
N LYS A 149 -11.16 25.00 -2.80
CA LYS A 149 -11.33 26.02 -1.76
C LYS A 149 -10.28 25.90 -0.64
N ASP A 150 -9.92 24.69 -0.20
CA ASP A 150 -9.20 24.53 1.07
C ASP A 150 -7.77 23.93 0.99
N SER A 151 -7.39 23.26 -0.10
CA SER A 151 -6.37 22.19 0.03
C SER A 151 -4.96 22.44 -0.52
N PHE A 152 -4.74 23.43 -1.40
CA PHE A 152 -3.42 23.58 -2.05
C PHE A 152 -2.47 24.55 -1.31
N GLY A 153 -2.91 25.16 -0.20
CA GLY A 153 -2.13 26.13 0.58
C GLY A 153 -1.71 25.69 1.98
N ARG A 154 -2.35 24.68 2.58
CA ARG A 154 -2.01 24.27 3.95
C ARG A 154 -0.66 23.56 3.98
N THR A 155 0.31 24.16 4.65
CA THR A 155 1.66 23.60 4.74
C THR A 155 1.67 22.36 5.64
N ARG A 156 2.64 21.46 5.45
CA ARG A 156 2.84 20.25 6.29
C ARG A 156 2.97 20.58 7.79
N LYS A 157 3.27 21.83 8.12
CA LYS A 157 3.35 22.38 9.48
C LYS A 157 1.95 22.55 10.09
N GLU A 158 1.00 23.15 9.37
CA GLU A 158 -0.41 23.25 9.80
C GLU A 158 -1.05 21.88 9.95
N LYS A 159 -0.79 20.93 9.03
CA LYS A 159 -1.27 19.55 9.19
C LYS A 159 -0.68 18.82 10.41
N ARG A 160 0.53 19.19 10.85
CA ARG A 160 1.13 18.63 12.08
C ARG A 160 0.53 19.25 13.33
N GLU A 161 0.19 20.53 13.29
CA GLU A 161 -0.47 21.23 14.40
C GLU A 161 -1.94 20.81 14.54
N GLU A 162 -2.66 20.70 13.42
CA GLU A 162 -4.03 20.16 13.39
C GLU A 162 -4.05 18.67 13.70
N GLY A 163 -3.17 17.85 13.10
CA GLY A 163 -3.08 16.43 13.42
C GLY A 163 -2.63 16.15 14.87
N GLY A 164 -1.91 17.10 15.49
CA GLY A 164 -1.62 17.09 16.92
C GLY A 164 -2.88 17.33 17.74
N LYS A 165 -3.71 18.30 17.37
CA LYS A 165 -5.01 18.58 18.01
C LYS A 165 -6.03 17.46 17.78
N GLU A 166 -6.08 16.89 16.58
CA GLU A 166 -6.99 15.82 16.19
C GLU A 166 -6.63 14.51 16.89
N LYS A 167 -5.33 14.14 16.96
CA LYS A 167 -4.87 13.02 17.81
C LYS A 167 -5.14 13.26 19.29
N HIS A 168 -5.01 14.49 19.77
CA HIS A 168 -5.33 14.82 21.15
C HIS A 168 -6.84 14.76 21.41
N SER A 169 -7.67 15.06 20.40
CA SER A 169 -9.14 14.95 20.47
C SER A 169 -9.62 13.49 20.35
N SER A 170 -8.96 12.66 19.53
CA SER A 170 -9.27 11.24 19.40
C SER A 170 -8.78 10.45 20.60
N LEU A 171 -7.60 10.78 21.15
CA LEU A 171 -7.20 10.26 22.47
C LEU A 171 -8.15 10.78 23.55
N ARG A 172 -8.55 12.05 23.56
CA ARG A 172 -9.53 12.55 24.54
C ARG A 172 -10.89 11.89 24.40
N ARG A 173 -11.38 11.56 23.20
CA ARG A 173 -12.60 10.76 22.99
C ARG A 173 -12.41 9.34 23.49
N TRP A 174 -11.31 8.68 23.16
CA TRP A 174 -11.00 7.33 23.63
C TRP A 174 -10.84 7.27 25.16
N TRP A 175 -10.22 8.29 25.77
CA TRP A 175 -10.12 8.46 27.22
C TRP A 175 -11.45 8.88 27.86
N ALA A 176 -12.27 9.70 27.19
CA ALA A 176 -13.60 10.07 27.65
C ALA A 176 -14.54 8.86 27.62
N ASP A 177 -14.50 8.03 26.59
CA ASP A 177 -15.25 6.77 26.49
C ASP A 177 -14.76 5.76 27.55
N GLY A 178 -13.45 5.75 27.86
CA GLY A 178 -12.89 4.99 28.98
C GLY A 178 -13.21 5.56 30.38
N ALA A 179 -13.48 6.87 30.49
CA ALA A 179 -13.86 7.54 31.74
C ALA A 179 -15.37 7.48 32.00
N TRP A 180 -16.20 7.52 30.94
CA TRP A 180 -17.63 7.27 31.00
C TRP A 180 -17.94 5.85 31.47
N ARG A 181 -17.17 4.83 31.03
CA ARG A 181 -17.28 3.46 31.57
C ARG A 181 -17.02 3.39 33.07
N ARG A 182 -16.00 4.10 33.57
CA ARG A 182 -15.71 4.16 35.01
C ARG A 182 -16.70 4.97 35.84
N ARG A 183 -17.56 5.77 35.18
CA ARG A 183 -18.62 6.55 35.84
C ARG A 183 -19.97 5.84 35.80
N ALA A 184 -20.23 5.04 34.76
CA ALA A 184 -21.41 4.19 34.67
C ALA A 184 -21.44 3.11 35.76
N ASP A 185 -20.28 2.57 36.14
CA ASP A 185 -20.15 1.61 37.26
C ASP A 185 -20.34 2.25 38.66
N ARG A 186 -20.61 3.57 38.73
CA ARG A 186 -20.82 4.32 39.98
C ARG A 186 -22.20 4.96 40.10
N ILE A 187 -23.11 4.68 39.17
CA ILE A 187 -24.49 5.15 39.26
C ILE A 187 -25.27 4.12 40.06
N ASP A 188 -25.56 4.44 41.32
CA ASP A 188 -26.50 3.69 42.15
C ASP A 188 -27.86 3.62 41.42
N PRO A 189 -28.41 2.42 41.15
CA PRO A 189 -29.69 2.27 40.47
C PRO A 189 -30.91 2.76 41.26
N ASN A 190 -30.72 3.33 42.46
CA ASN A 190 -31.81 3.75 43.36
C ASN A 190 -32.01 5.28 43.48
N SER A 191 -31.37 6.12 42.68
CA SER A 191 -31.61 7.58 42.72
C SER A 191 -32.72 8.03 41.76
N SER A 192 -33.98 7.82 42.17
CA SER A 192 -35.13 8.45 41.53
C SER A 192 -35.30 9.89 42.02
N SER A 193 -34.76 10.87 41.31
CA SER A 193 -35.19 12.26 41.46
C SER A 193 -35.43 12.90 40.10
N GLY A 194 -36.70 13.15 39.82
CA GLY A 194 -37.14 13.91 38.66
C GLY A 194 -36.68 15.36 38.74
N SER A 195 -36.26 15.90 37.61
CA SER A 195 -36.26 17.35 37.41
C SER A 195 -36.68 17.65 35.97
N SER A 196 -37.85 18.29 35.87
CA SER A 196 -38.41 18.85 34.66
C SER A 196 -37.57 20.06 34.22
N SER A 197 -37.10 20.04 32.98
CA SER A 197 -36.48 21.18 32.32
C SER A 197 -37.47 21.79 31.34
N THR A 198 -38.01 22.94 31.70
CA THR A 198 -38.81 23.84 30.85
C THR A 198 -37.88 24.67 29.97
N THR A 199 -37.99 24.51 28.65
CA THR A 199 -37.33 25.35 27.65
C THR A 199 -38.14 26.61 27.37
N PHE A 200 -37.54 27.76 27.67
CA PHE A 200 -38.01 29.09 27.27
C PHE A 200 -37.48 29.37 25.84
N VAL A 201 -38.38 29.70 24.92
CA VAL A 201 -38.07 30.10 23.54
C VAL A 201 -37.88 31.62 23.53
N GLY A 202 -36.65 32.07 23.28
CA GLY A 202 -36.30 33.45 22.94
C GLY A 202 -35.83 33.50 21.49
N ASP A 203 -36.56 34.25 20.68
CA ASP A 203 -36.48 34.35 19.22
C ASP A 203 -35.47 35.41 18.79
N ASP A 204 -34.17 35.12 19.00
CA ASP A 204 -33.08 35.97 18.51
C ASP A 204 -32.19 35.10 17.61
N GLY A 205 -32.21 35.37 16.29
CA GLY A 205 -31.55 34.62 15.22
C GLY A 205 -30.01 34.58 15.24
N GLY A 206 -29.43 34.11 16.34
CA GLY A 206 -28.05 33.65 16.40
C GLY A 206 -27.98 32.20 15.94
N TRP A 207 -27.23 31.94 14.87
CA TRP A 207 -26.81 30.57 14.55
C TRP A 207 -25.97 30.06 15.72
N THR A 208 -26.59 29.30 16.62
CA THR A 208 -25.90 28.66 17.73
C THR A 208 -24.91 27.65 17.16
N ALA A 209 -23.78 27.46 17.84
CA ALA A 209 -22.73 26.54 17.43
C ALA A 209 -23.27 25.12 17.11
N ASP A 210 -24.34 24.72 17.79
CA ASP A 210 -25.04 23.45 17.59
C ASP A 210 -25.63 23.29 16.17
N VAL A 211 -26.09 24.38 15.52
CA VAL A 211 -26.62 24.31 14.14
C VAL A 211 -25.48 24.14 13.12
N VAL A 212 -24.30 24.70 13.41
CA VAL A 212 -23.10 24.53 12.57
C VAL A 212 -22.55 23.12 12.72
N ASP A 213 -22.55 22.55 13.93
CA ASP A 213 -22.11 21.18 14.17
C ASP A 213 -23.04 20.16 13.51
N ILE A 214 -24.37 20.35 13.57
CA ILE A 214 -25.34 19.49 12.87
C ILE A 214 -25.15 19.56 11.34
N ALA A 215 -24.84 20.74 10.77
CA ALA A 215 -24.57 20.87 9.34
C ALA A 215 -23.26 20.17 8.93
N ILE A 216 -22.22 20.22 9.77
CA ILE A 216 -20.93 19.54 9.51
C ILE A 216 -21.08 18.02 9.63
N GLU A 217 -21.87 17.53 10.58
CA GLU A 217 -22.15 16.09 10.73
C GLU A 217 -22.96 15.56 9.54
N ARG A 218 -23.97 16.32 9.08
CA ARG A 218 -24.76 15.95 7.90
C ARG A 218 -23.95 15.96 6.61
N GLU A 219 -23.01 16.91 6.46
CA GLU A 219 -22.06 16.90 5.33
C GLU A 219 -21.11 15.69 5.39
N LYS A 220 -20.72 15.22 6.58
CA LYS A 220 -19.87 14.03 6.73
C LYS A 220 -20.62 12.73 6.40
N GLU A 221 -21.88 12.62 6.82
CA GLU A 221 -22.71 11.43 6.52
C GLU A 221 -22.92 11.26 5.01
N GLU A 222 -23.19 12.35 4.28
CA GLU A 222 -23.30 12.28 2.81
C GLU A 222 -21.97 11.95 2.11
N ASP A 223 -20.85 12.37 2.67
CA ASP A 223 -19.53 12.02 2.11
C ASP A 223 -19.25 10.52 2.26
N ASP A 224 -19.72 9.89 3.34
CA ASP A 224 -19.49 8.48 3.63
C ASP A 224 -20.23 7.53 2.66
N GLU A 225 -21.42 7.91 2.15
CA GLU A 225 -22.18 7.11 1.17
C GLU A 225 -21.43 6.93 -0.15
N ASP A 226 -20.85 8.01 -0.70
CA ASP A 226 -20.05 7.98 -1.93
C ASP A 226 -18.76 7.14 -1.77
N GLU A 227 -18.28 6.94 -0.54
CA GLU A 227 -17.08 6.15 -0.25
C GLU A 227 -17.37 4.66 -0.01
N GLU A 228 -18.64 4.28 0.19
CA GLU A 228 -19.04 2.92 0.54
C GLU A 228 -18.63 1.88 -0.53
N PRO A 229 -18.83 2.10 -1.84
CA PRO A 229 -18.44 1.11 -2.85
C PRO A 229 -16.93 0.89 -2.89
N LEU A 230 -16.14 1.96 -2.71
CA LEU A 230 -14.68 1.86 -2.66
C LEU A 230 -14.23 1.10 -1.41
N ARG A 231 -14.87 1.35 -0.27
CA ARG A 231 -14.60 0.67 1.00
C ARG A 231 -14.95 -0.82 0.92
N ASP A 232 -16.13 -1.17 0.42
CA ASP A 232 -16.56 -2.56 0.25
C ASP A 232 -15.67 -3.32 -0.74
N ALA A 233 -15.25 -2.68 -1.84
CA ALA A 233 -14.31 -3.28 -2.78
C ALA A 233 -12.95 -3.60 -2.14
N MET A 234 -12.45 -2.71 -1.28
CA MET A 234 -11.11 -2.80 -0.68
C MET A 234 -11.04 -3.59 0.63
N SER A 235 -12.17 -3.79 1.31
CA SER A 235 -12.24 -4.61 2.53
C SER A 235 -11.70 -6.02 2.26
N GLY A 236 -10.68 -6.45 3.02
CA GLY A 236 -10.04 -7.75 2.84
C GLY A 236 -9.17 -7.91 1.57
N ALA A 237 -9.00 -6.87 0.74
CA ALA A 237 -8.14 -6.91 -0.45
C ALA A 237 -6.64 -7.13 -0.14
N THR A 238 -6.03 -8.20 -0.62
CA THR A 238 -4.58 -8.46 -0.48
C THR A 238 -3.76 -7.78 -1.58
N VAL A 239 -4.34 -7.64 -2.78
CA VAL A 239 -3.68 -7.02 -3.93
C VAL A 239 -4.62 -6.01 -4.58
N LEU A 240 -4.08 -4.86 -4.94
CA LEU A 240 -4.76 -3.79 -5.63
C LEU A 240 -4.04 -3.54 -6.96
N ILE A 241 -4.74 -3.61 -8.08
CA ILE A 241 -4.19 -3.35 -9.41
C ILE A 241 -4.89 -2.12 -9.99
N SER A 242 -4.17 -1.01 -10.15
CA SER A 242 -4.68 0.18 -10.80
C SER A 242 -4.29 0.23 -12.27
N CYS A 243 -5.29 0.08 -13.14
CA CYS A 243 -5.20 0.33 -14.58
C CYS A 243 -5.72 1.73 -14.96
N LEU A 244 -5.94 2.60 -13.97
CA LEU A 244 -6.45 3.96 -14.16
C LEU A 244 -5.41 4.83 -14.86
N GLY A 245 -5.85 5.58 -15.87
CA GLY A 245 -5.00 6.48 -16.65
C GLY A 245 -4.12 5.79 -17.70
N THR A 246 -4.41 4.55 -18.08
CA THR A 246 -3.79 3.92 -19.25
C THR A 246 -4.13 4.72 -20.52
N ARG A 247 -3.11 5.41 -21.06
CA ARG A 247 -3.05 6.22 -22.30
C ARG A 247 -4.41 6.62 -22.91
N ARG A 248 -4.86 7.84 -22.60
CA ARG A 248 -5.88 8.55 -23.40
C ARG A 248 -5.17 9.29 -24.53
N LEU A 249 -5.74 9.27 -25.74
CA LEU A 249 -5.32 10.18 -26.80
C LEU A 249 -5.63 11.61 -26.32
N THR A 250 -4.58 12.39 -26.08
CA THR A 250 -4.74 13.78 -25.69
C THR A 250 -5.38 14.54 -26.85
N ASN A 251 -6.45 15.27 -26.56
CA ASN A 251 -7.10 16.07 -27.58
C ASN A 251 -6.35 17.40 -27.63
N LEU A 252 -5.66 17.64 -28.75
CA LEU A 252 -4.84 18.85 -28.97
C LEU A 252 -5.62 20.14 -28.66
N TRP A 253 -6.89 20.21 -29.05
CA TRP A 253 -7.70 21.39 -28.83
C TRP A 253 -8.07 21.57 -27.36
N THR A 254 -8.65 20.55 -26.72
CA THR A 254 -9.10 20.69 -25.34
C THR A 254 -7.93 20.73 -24.39
N ASP A 255 -6.95 19.85 -24.54
CA ASP A 255 -5.92 19.63 -23.52
C ASP A 255 -4.77 20.63 -23.65
N PHE A 256 -4.44 21.08 -24.88
CA PHE A 256 -3.26 21.93 -25.11
C PHE A 256 -3.58 23.37 -25.52
N LEU A 257 -4.64 23.62 -26.29
CA LEU A 257 -4.93 24.97 -26.80
C LEU A 257 -5.96 25.69 -25.93
N ARG A 258 -7.18 25.18 -25.87
CA ARG A 258 -8.30 25.82 -25.19
C ARG A 258 -8.02 25.97 -23.70
N VAL A 259 -7.61 24.89 -23.06
CA VAL A 259 -7.50 24.83 -21.62
C VAL A 259 -6.31 25.63 -21.09
N PRO A 260 -5.07 25.46 -21.56
CA PRO A 260 -3.92 26.22 -21.06
C PRO A 260 -4.02 27.71 -21.39
N ILE A 261 -4.38 28.07 -22.63
CA ILE A 261 -4.45 29.48 -23.06
C ILE A 261 -5.56 30.21 -22.30
N LEU A 262 -6.79 29.68 -22.28
CA LEU A 262 -7.88 30.31 -21.52
C LEU A 262 -7.65 30.28 -20.01
N ARG A 263 -6.86 29.33 -19.46
CA ARG A 263 -6.52 29.28 -18.04
C ARG A 263 -5.50 30.36 -17.63
N ILE A 264 -4.53 30.68 -18.49
CA ILE A 264 -3.58 31.78 -18.25
C ILE A 264 -4.33 33.12 -18.10
N PHE A 265 -5.36 33.35 -18.93
CA PHE A 265 -6.15 34.59 -18.89
C PHE A 265 -7.22 34.64 -17.80
N ARG A 266 -7.53 33.53 -17.13
CA ARG A 266 -8.64 33.47 -16.16
C ARG A 266 -8.33 34.10 -14.79
N GLY A 267 -7.15 34.66 -14.55
CA GLY A 267 -6.78 35.47 -13.37
C GLY A 267 -6.84 34.77 -12.00
N LYS A 268 -7.48 33.60 -11.92
CA LYS A 268 -7.58 32.76 -10.74
C LYS A 268 -6.28 31.97 -10.65
N GLY A 269 -5.49 32.24 -9.60
CA GLY A 269 -4.09 31.83 -9.47
C GLY A 269 -3.77 30.36 -9.75
N VAL A 270 -2.48 30.08 -9.99
CA VAL A 270 -1.91 28.79 -10.44
C VAL A 270 -2.40 27.57 -9.64
N GLY A 271 -2.71 27.75 -8.35
CA GLY A 271 -3.27 26.67 -7.51
C GLY A 271 -4.62 26.11 -7.99
N ARG A 272 -5.45 26.94 -8.65
CA ARG A 272 -6.73 26.51 -9.25
C ARG A 272 -6.57 25.91 -10.65
N TRP A 273 -5.37 26.00 -11.25
CA TRP A 273 -5.11 25.41 -12.57
C TRP A 273 -5.16 23.87 -12.55
N CYS A 274 -4.97 23.29 -11.37
CA CYS A 274 -4.87 21.86 -11.16
C CYS A 274 -6.19 21.18 -10.74
N THR A 275 -7.26 21.92 -10.43
CA THR A 275 -8.49 21.35 -9.83
C THR A 275 -9.60 21.09 -10.85
N ASP A 276 -9.27 20.95 -12.13
CA ASP A 276 -10.26 20.64 -13.15
C ASP A 276 -10.65 19.15 -13.08
N PRO A 277 -11.93 18.82 -12.77
CA PRO A 277 -12.40 17.43 -12.72
C PRO A 277 -12.35 16.73 -14.06
N THR A 278 -12.24 17.48 -15.15
CA THR A 278 -12.16 16.91 -16.49
C THR A 278 -10.73 16.54 -16.88
N HIS A 279 -9.72 16.97 -16.11
CA HIS A 279 -8.32 16.70 -16.43
C HIS A 279 -7.93 15.27 -16.05
N PRO A 280 -7.69 14.38 -17.03
CA PRO A 280 -7.59 12.94 -16.79
C PRO A 280 -6.42 12.57 -15.85
N TYR A 281 -5.29 13.28 -15.96
CA TYR A 281 -4.12 13.01 -15.12
C TYR A 281 -4.29 13.46 -13.68
N TYR A 282 -5.05 14.54 -13.46
CA TYR A 282 -5.34 15.01 -12.10
C TYR A 282 -6.32 14.07 -11.40
N VAL A 283 -7.37 13.66 -12.11
CA VAL A 283 -8.30 12.64 -11.61
C VAL A 283 -7.55 11.34 -11.33
N ASN A 284 -6.62 10.91 -12.18
CA ASN A 284 -5.82 9.72 -11.91
C ASN A 284 -4.93 9.86 -10.66
N TYR A 285 -4.31 11.03 -10.47
CA TYR A 285 -3.58 11.34 -9.24
C TYR A 285 -4.47 11.28 -8.00
N LEU A 286 -5.65 11.90 -8.04
CA LEU A 286 -6.62 11.87 -6.94
C LEU A 286 -7.12 10.45 -6.66
N ALA A 287 -7.44 9.68 -7.70
CA ALA A 287 -7.86 8.29 -7.58
C ALA A 287 -6.76 7.45 -6.91
N THR A 288 -5.52 7.59 -7.39
CA THR A 288 -4.36 6.90 -6.79
C THR A 288 -4.23 7.26 -5.32
N LYS A 289 -4.32 8.55 -5.00
CA LYS A 289 -4.20 9.04 -3.62
C LYS A 289 -5.28 8.42 -2.74
N ARG A 290 -6.54 8.44 -3.16
CA ARG A 290 -7.68 7.91 -2.40
C ARG A 290 -7.58 6.39 -2.22
N ILE A 291 -7.24 5.66 -3.29
CA ILE A 291 -6.98 4.21 -3.22
C ILE A 291 -5.85 3.93 -2.22
N LEU A 292 -4.76 4.70 -2.25
CA LEU A 292 -3.62 4.49 -1.35
C LEU A 292 -3.99 4.78 0.11
N GLU A 293 -4.70 5.87 0.38
CA GLU A 293 -5.18 6.24 1.72
C GLU A 293 -6.10 5.14 2.30
N ARG A 294 -6.99 4.57 1.47
CA ARG A 294 -7.85 3.45 1.85
C ARG A 294 -7.07 2.15 2.03
N ALA A 295 -6.07 1.89 1.19
CA ALA A 295 -5.19 0.73 1.34
C ALA A 295 -4.38 0.80 2.64
N GLU A 296 -3.90 1.97 3.02
CA GLU A 296 -3.21 2.18 4.30
C GLU A 296 -4.15 1.97 5.49
N ALA A 297 -5.38 2.49 5.43
CA ALA A 297 -6.36 2.30 6.48
C ALA A 297 -6.68 0.81 6.68
N GLU A 298 -6.88 0.08 5.58
CA GLU A 298 -7.13 -1.35 5.57
C GLU A 298 -5.90 -2.16 6.05
N GLN A 299 -4.69 -1.76 5.67
CA GLN A 299 -3.46 -2.39 6.17
C GLN A 299 -3.32 -2.23 7.69
N ARG A 300 -3.55 -1.01 8.22
CA ARG A 300 -3.52 -0.78 9.68
C ARG A 300 -4.58 -1.59 10.40
N ARG A 301 -5.78 -1.70 9.82
CA ARG A 301 -6.85 -2.53 10.34
C ARG A 301 -6.42 -4.00 10.46
N ARG A 302 -5.79 -4.55 9.42
CA ARG A 302 -5.26 -5.93 9.46
C ARG A 302 -4.13 -6.12 10.45
N GLU A 303 -3.21 -5.16 10.53
CA GLU A 303 -2.12 -5.22 11.50
C GLU A 303 -2.67 -5.23 12.94
N ALA A 304 -3.65 -4.38 13.25
CA ALA A 304 -4.32 -4.38 14.55
C ALA A 304 -5.04 -5.70 14.84
N MET A 305 -5.70 -6.30 13.83
CA MET A 305 -6.36 -7.60 13.98
C MET A 305 -5.36 -8.74 14.21
N MET A 306 -4.27 -8.77 13.43
CA MET A 306 -3.20 -9.78 13.60
C MET A 306 -2.47 -9.62 14.94
N GLU A 307 -2.29 -8.39 15.42
CA GLU A 307 -1.72 -8.11 16.74
C GLU A 307 -2.65 -8.62 17.84
N PHE A 308 -3.95 -8.32 17.75
CA PHE A 308 -4.94 -8.83 18.69
C PHE A 308 -5.02 -10.37 18.70
N GLU A 309 -5.01 -11.03 17.54
CA GLU A 309 -4.98 -12.48 17.44
C GLU A 309 -3.70 -13.07 18.03
N ARG A 310 -2.55 -12.41 17.81
CA ARG A 310 -1.27 -12.80 18.41
C ARG A 310 -1.32 -12.69 19.93
N GLU A 311 -1.79 -11.57 20.48
CA GLU A 311 -1.94 -11.39 21.93
C GLU A 311 -2.90 -12.42 22.53
N ARG A 312 -4.02 -12.67 21.87
CA ARG A 312 -4.99 -13.71 22.26
C ARG A 312 -4.33 -15.09 22.31
N SER A 313 -3.54 -15.45 21.29
CA SER A 313 -2.83 -16.74 21.26
C SER A 313 -1.79 -16.88 22.37
N ILE A 314 -1.05 -15.80 22.68
CA ILE A 314 -0.07 -15.79 23.77
C ILE A 314 -0.77 -15.93 25.13
N LEU A 315 -1.92 -15.28 25.30
CA LEU A 315 -2.70 -15.36 26.53
C LEU A 315 -3.32 -16.75 26.72
N GLU A 316 -3.85 -17.35 25.65
CA GLU A 316 -4.37 -18.72 25.65
C GLU A 316 -3.26 -19.75 25.94
N GLU A 317 -2.06 -19.56 25.38
CA GLU A 317 -0.90 -20.40 25.70
C GLU A 317 -0.49 -20.25 27.17
N ARG A 318 -0.48 -19.03 27.72
CA ARG A 318 -0.21 -18.79 29.14
C ARG A 318 -1.25 -19.46 30.05
N LEU A 319 -2.52 -19.37 29.71
CA LEU A 319 -3.60 -20.03 30.45
C LEU A 319 -3.48 -21.55 30.36
N SER A 320 -3.15 -22.09 29.19
CA SER A 320 -2.93 -23.52 28.97
C SER A 320 -1.75 -24.04 29.80
N ARG A 321 -0.61 -23.34 29.79
CA ARG A 321 0.53 -23.66 30.66
C ARG A 321 0.20 -23.53 32.15
N GLY A 322 -0.68 -22.60 32.51
CA GLY A 322 -1.20 -22.46 33.88
C GLY A 322 -2.00 -23.68 34.31
N ARG A 323 -2.93 -24.14 33.46
CA ARG A 323 -3.74 -25.36 33.68
C ARG A 323 -2.87 -26.61 33.73
N GLU A 324 -1.89 -26.74 32.83
CA GLU A 324 -0.94 -27.86 32.87
C GLU A 324 -0.12 -27.89 34.16
N ARG A 325 0.33 -26.74 34.66
CA ARG A 325 1.03 -26.66 35.96
C ARG A 325 0.12 -27.04 37.12
N GLN A 326 -1.13 -26.59 37.08
CA GLN A 326 -2.12 -26.93 38.12
C GLN A 326 -2.45 -28.42 38.10
N ASN A 327 -2.62 -29.00 36.92
CA ASN A 327 -2.83 -30.44 36.75
C ASN A 327 -1.63 -31.24 37.25
N ARG A 328 -0.40 -30.85 36.87
CA ARG A 328 0.82 -31.49 37.39
C ARG A 328 0.99 -31.35 38.90
N ALA A 329 0.58 -30.23 39.49
CA ALA A 329 0.62 -30.05 40.94
C ALA A 329 -0.39 -30.98 41.63
N ARG A 330 -1.54 -31.24 40.99
CA ARG A 330 -2.56 -32.18 41.49
C ARG A 330 -2.15 -33.64 41.32
N GLU A 331 -1.57 -33.98 40.18
CA GLU A 331 -1.07 -35.34 39.88
C GLU A 331 0.20 -35.67 40.71
N GLY A 332 1.06 -34.68 40.97
CA GLY A 332 2.25 -34.85 41.80
C GLY A 332 1.97 -35.14 43.27
N GLU A 333 0.73 -34.98 43.75
CA GLU A 333 0.30 -35.46 45.06
C GLU A 333 -0.15 -36.93 45.04
N GLU A 334 -0.43 -37.51 43.87
CA GLU A 334 -0.88 -38.90 43.70
C GLU A 334 0.22 -39.86 43.17
N GLU A 335 1.35 -39.36 42.67
CA GLU A 335 2.41 -40.17 42.03
C GLU A 335 3.54 -40.72 42.95
N GLU A 336 3.38 -40.77 44.28
CA GLU A 336 4.33 -41.50 45.14
C GLU A 336 4.24 -43.05 45.02
N GLU A 337 3.24 -43.60 44.31
CA GLU A 337 3.11 -45.05 44.06
C GLU A 337 3.13 -45.40 42.56
N GLY A 338 4.31 -45.51 41.91
CA GLY A 338 4.33 -46.13 40.58
C GLY A 338 5.50 -45.90 39.64
N PHE A 339 6.74 -46.00 40.12
CA PHE A 339 7.98 -45.81 39.34
C PHE A 339 8.16 -46.78 38.14
N GLU A 340 7.30 -47.79 37.96
CA GLU A 340 7.50 -48.84 36.95
C GLU A 340 6.84 -48.56 35.58
N SER A 341 5.99 -47.53 35.44
CA SER A 341 5.20 -47.32 34.21
C SER A 341 5.85 -46.38 33.17
N GLU A 342 6.80 -45.53 33.58
CA GLU A 342 7.37 -44.47 32.73
C GLU A 342 8.34 -45.01 31.66
N ILE A 343 9.01 -46.12 31.93
CA ILE A 343 9.94 -46.79 30.99
C ILE A 343 9.16 -47.41 29.80
N ALA A 344 7.90 -47.82 30.00
CA ALA A 344 7.07 -48.43 28.95
C ALA A 344 6.47 -47.39 27.97
N ALA A 345 6.20 -46.18 28.44
CA ALA A 345 5.62 -45.11 27.61
C ALA A 345 6.63 -44.49 26.63
N GLY A 346 7.92 -44.42 27.02
CA GLY A 346 9.00 -43.89 26.19
C GLY A 346 9.25 -44.68 24.88
N LEU A 347 8.95 -45.98 24.87
CA LEU A 347 9.18 -46.85 23.70
C LEU A 347 8.06 -46.79 22.63
N ARG A 348 6.83 -46.39 22.99
CA ARG A 348 5.73 -46.28 22.00
C ARG A 348 5.79 -45.00 21.15
N LYS A 349 6.37 -43.92 21.66
CA LYS A 349 6.39 -42.61 20.95
C LYS A 349 7.36 -42.56 19.76
N LYS A 350 8.31 -43.50 19.67
CA LYS A 350 9.32 -43.55 18.60
C LYS A 350 8.87 -44.29 17.32
N ARG A 351 7.72 -44.98 17.31
CA ARG A 351 7.30 -45.83 16.18
C ARG A 351 6.34 -45.17 15.17
N ASN A 352 5.70 -44.05 15.50
CA ASN A 352 4.66 -43.45 14.65
C ASN A 352 5.11 -42.31 13.72
N HIS A 353 6.38 -41.88 13.76
CA HIS A 353 6.88 -40.81 12.89
C HIS A 353 7.38 -41.27 11.51
N GLY A 354 7.39 -42.58 11.22
CA GLY A 354 7.98 -43.13 9.99
C GLY A 354 7.07 -43.26 8.75
N LEU A 355 5.75 -43.02 8.85
CA LEU A 355 4.80 -43.44 7.80
C LEU A 355 3.82 -42.35 7.31
N ARG A 356 4.19 -41.07 7.35
CA ARG A 356 3.48 -40.06 6.53
C ARG A 356 4.11 -39.99 5.15
N GLY A 357 3.62 -40.89 4.29
CA GLY A 357 3.90 -40.93 2.87
C GLY A 357 3.75 -39.55 2.25
N ARG A 358 4.85 -39.09 1.66
CA ARG A 358 4.97 -37.94 0.80
C ARG A 358 4.10 -38.19 -0.44
N ARG A 359 2.85 -37.73 -0.37
CA ARG A 359 1.93 -37.68 -1.51
C ARG A 359 2.39 -36.52 -2.37
N ASP A 360 3.45 -36.75 -3.15
CA ASP A 360 3.89 -35.80 -4.18
C ASP A 360 2.70 -35.60 -5.12
N GLY A 361 2.22 -34.35 -5.13
CA GLY A 361 0.97 -33.94 -5.74
C GLY A 361 1.03 -34.07 -7.25
N ASN A 362 -0.12 -34.44 -7.81
CA ASN A 362 -0.40 -34.36 -9.23
C ASN A 362 0.02 -33.00 -9.77
N ASP A 363 1.04 -33.00 -10.62
CA ASP A 363 1.33 -31.91 -11.54
C ASP A 363 0.11 -31.76 -12.46
N TYR A 364 -0.75 -30.79 -12.15
CA TYR A 364 -1.80 -30.33 -13.05
C TYR A 364 -1.12 -29.70 -14.28
N HIS A 365 -0.79 -30.53 -15.26
CA HIS A 365 -0.49 -30.11 -16.62
C HIS A 365 -1.77 -29.56 -17.26
N SER A 366 -2.12 -28.33 -16.90
CA SER A 366 -3.11 -27.56 -17.65
C SER A 366 -2.52 -27.27 -19.03
N ASN A 367 -2.97 -28.02 -20.03
CA ASN A 367 -2.67 -27.80 -21.45
C ASN A 367 -3.38 -26.53 -22.01
N GLY A 368 -3.86 -25.64 -21.14
CA GLY A 368 -4.42 -24.35 -21.52
C GLY A 368 -3.32 -23.43 -21.98
N ARG A 369 -3.19 -23.27 -23.31
CA ARG A 369 -2.15 -22.45 -23.97
C ARG A 369 -2.13 -20.98 -23.54
N ASP A 370 -3.11 -20.52 -22.75
CA ASP A 370 -3.29 -19.12 -22.35
C ASP A 370 -3.26 -18.84 -20.84
N ALA A 371 -3.09 -19.87 -20.00
CA ALA A 371 -2.96 -19.65 -18.56
C ALA A 371 -1.61 -18.99 -18.24
N VAL A 372 -1.64 -17.90 -17.48
CA VAL A 372 -0.43 -17.19 -17.04
C VAL A 372 0.39 -18.14 -16.17
N ALA A 373 1.50 -18.66 -16.73
CA ALA A 373 2.37 -19.59 -16.00
C ALA A 373 2.95 -18.88 -14.77
N LEU A 374 2.52 -19.28 -13.58
CA LEU A 374 3.11 -18.80 -12.35
C LEU A 374 4.56 -19.27 -12.23
N PRO A 375 5.44 -18.49 -11.58
CA PRO A 375 6.77 -18.99 -11.21
C PRO A 375 6.62 -20.30 -10.42
N LYS A 376 7.49 -21.28 -10.66
CA LYS A 376 7.47 -22.58 -9.95
C LYS A 376 7.49 -22.43 -8.42
N ASP A 377 8.14 -21.37 -7.94
CA ASP A 377 8.29 -21.07 -6.51
C ASP A 377 7.30 -19.99 -6.03
N GLY A 378 6.37 -19.56 -6.88
CA GLY A 378 5.43 -18.49 -6.61
C GLY A 378 4.35 -18.94 -5.64
N LYS A 379 4.49 -18.55 -4.36
CA LYS A 379 3.38 -18.66 -3.40
C LYS A 379 2.39 -17.52 -3.64
N LEU A 380 1.10 -17.85 -3.60
CA LEU A 380 0.02 -16.87 -3.61
C LEU A 380 0.14 -15.92 -2.40
N PRO A 381 -0.26 -14.65 -2.56
CA PRO A 381 -0.27 -13.70 -1.45
C PRO A 381 -1.24 -14.21 -0.36
N SER A 382 -0.74 -14.29 0.87
CA SER A 382 -1.56 -14.63 2.04
C SER A 382 -2.18 -13.37 2.61
N SER A 383 -3.25 -13.51 3.36
CA SER A 383 -3.85 -12.44 4.14
C SER A 383 -2.89 -11.76 5.14
N ASN A 384 -1.90 -12.50 5.63
CA ASN A 384 -0.87 -11.98 6.53
C ASN A 384 0.20 -11.16 5.80
N ASP A 385 0.20 -11.18 4.46
CA ASP A 385 1.08 -10.33 3.68
C ASP A 385 0.54 -8.91 3.62
N ARG A 386 1.48 -7.97 3.48
CA ARG A 386 1.12 -6.58 3.25
C ARG A 386 0.35 -6.43 1.96
N ILE A 387 -0.59 -5.48 1.97
CA ILE A 387 -1.29 -5.10 0.76
C ILE A 387 -0.27 -4.67 -0.29
N LYS A 388 -0.42 -5.24 -1.49
CA LYS A 388 0.40 -4.91 -2.64
C LYS A 388 -0.40 -4.03 -3.59
N PHE A 389 0.09 -2.83 -3.86
CA PHE A 389 -0.51 -1.90 -4.81
C PHE A 389 0.32 -1.80 -6.09
N ILE A 390 -0.21 -2.41 -7.16
CA ILE A 390 0.37 -2.43 -8.49
C ILE A 390 -0.28 -1.33 -9.32
N ARG A 391 0.50 -0.38 -9.80
CA ARG A 391 0.03 0.70 -10.68
C ARG A 391 0.64 0.53 -12.06
N ILE A 392 -0.20 0.50 -13.09
CA ILE A 392 0.24 0.62 -14.48
C ILE A 392 0.28 2.11 -14.84
N SER A 393 1.48 2.65 -14.93
CA SER A 393 1.79 4.07 -15.22
C SER A 393 2.22 4.26 -16.68
N HIS A 394 2.68 5.45 -17.05
CA HIS A 394 3.22 5.73 -18.38
C HIS A 394 4.75 5.78 -18.34
N LEU A 395 5.43 5.28 -19.38
CA LEU A 395 6.89 5.41 -19.51
C LEU A 395 7.40 6.86 -19.51
N MET A 396 6.53 7.82 -19.78
CA MET A 396 6.94 9.22 -19.94
C MET A 396 7.39 9.86 -18.64
N VAL A 397 6.94 9.34 -17.49
CA VAL A 397 7.38 9.79 -16.17
C VAL A 397 8.88 9.55 -15.95
N GLY A 398 9.43 8.49 -16.57
CA GLY A 398 10.84 8.19 -16.46
C GLY A 398 11.74 9.12 -17.28
N ARG A 399 11.29 9.58 -18.46
CA ARG A 399 12.18 10.27 -19.40
C ARG A 399 12.75 11.56 -18.81
N SER A 400 14.08 11.69 -18.88
CA SER A 400 14.77 12.92 -18.47
C SER A 400 14.20 14.13 -19.22
N PRO A 401 13.86 15.23 -18.50
CA PRO A 401 13.17 16.34 -19.11
C PRO A 401 14.05 17.19 -20.05
N PHE A 402 15.37 16.98 -20.05
CA PHE A 402 16.35 17.90 -20.64
C PHE A 402 16.81 17.62 -22.07
N ARG A 403 16.31 16.59 -22.74
CA ARG A 403 16.54 16.54 -24.20
C ARG A 403 15.81 17.74 -24.79
N ILE A 404 16.43 18.60 -25.60
CA ILE A 404 15.83 19.88 -26.05
C ILE A 404 14.44 19.68 -26.69
N ARG A 405 14.26 18.61 -27.48
CA ARG A 405 12.96 18.19 -28.04
C ARG A 405 11.96 17.80 -26.94
N ASN A 406 12.45 17.18 -25.88
CA ASN A 406 11.71 16.94 -24.66
C ASN A 406 11.46 18.25 -23.90
N CYS A 407 12.35 19.25 -23.79
CA CYS A 407 12.05 20.52 -23.12
C CYS A 407 10.83 21.23 -23.74
N LEU A 408 10.78 21.34 -25.06
CA LEU A 408 9.64 21.95 -25.76
C LEU A 408 8.35 21.16 -25.56
N THR A 409 8.41 19.84 -25.74
CA THR A 409 7.26 18.98 -25.45
C THR A 409 6.93 18.94 -23.96
N ASN A 410 7.89 19.08 -23.06
CA ASN A 410 7.75 19.06 -21.60
C ASN A 410 7.22 20.37 -21.05
N ILE A 411 7.35 21.52 -21.70
CA ILE A 411 6.58 22.69 -21.23
C ILE A 411 5.09 22.35 -21.34
N LEU A 412 4.69 21.70 -22.44
CA LEU A 412 3.32 21.26 -22.70
C LEU A 412 2.95 20.00 -21.92
N TRP A 413 3.87 19.05 -21.79
CA TRP A 413 3.67 17.74 -21.18
C TRP A 413 3.99 17.76 -19.67
N SER A 414 4.65 18.80 -19.14
CA SER A 414 4.91 18.94 -17.70
C SER A 414 3.61 19.00 -16.93
N GLN A 415 2.56 19.59 -17.49
CA GLN A 415 1.25 19.61 -16.84
C GLN A 415 0.63 18.21 -16.76
N VAL A 416 0.91 17.37 -17.76
CA VAL A 416 0.44 15.99 -17.85
C VAL A 416 1.27 15.07 -16.94
N SER A 417 2.58 15.02 -17.16
CA SER A 417 3.52 14.15 -16.44
C SER A 417 3.66 14.54 -14.96
N ARG A 418 3.37 15.80 -14.58
CA ARG A 418 3.44 16.23 -13.18
C ARG A 418 2.53 15.42 -12.28
N PHE A 419 1.28 15.18 -12.67
CA PHE A 419 0.34 14.45 -11.82
C PHE A 419 0.67 12.96 -11.74
N GLU A 420 1.18 12.39 -12.83
CA GLU A 420 1.70 11.02 -12.81
C GLU A 420 2.90 10.91 -11.88
N LEU A 421 3.87 11.83 -11.98
CA LEU A 421 5.02 11.90 -11.09
C LEU A 421 4.59 12.11 -9.63
N MET A 422 3.64 13.00 -9.37
CA MET A 422 3.09 13.19 -8.02
C MET A 422 2.42 11.91 -7.50
N GLY A 423 1.77 11.15 -8.37
CA GLY A 423 1.16 9.86 -8.03
C GLY A 423 2.20 8.80 -7.68
N GLU A 424 3.32 8.76 -8.40
CA GLU A 424 4.44 7.86 -8.11
C GLU A 424 5.20 8.29 -6.84
N MET A 425 5.40 9.60 -6.62
CA MET A 425 5.97 10.13 -5.37
C MET A 425 5.10 9.77 -4.16
N LEU A 426 3.77 9.82 -4.28
CA LEU A 426 2.87 9.36 -3.22
C LEU A 426 3.06 7.88 -2.91
N MET A 427 3.28 7.05 -3.93
CA MET A 427 3.55 5.62 -3.74
C MET A 427 4.92 5.37 -3.10
N GLU A 428 5.95 6.13 -3.48
CA GLU A 428 7.29 6.07 -2.89
C GLU A 428 7.30 6.51 -1.42
N GLU A 429 6.47 7.49 -1.05
CA GLU A 429 6.35 7.98 0.32
C GLU A 429 5.59 7.03 1.26
N ASN A 430 4.84 6.07 0.73
CA ASN A 430 4.06 5.16 1.55
C ASN A 430 4.95 4.12 2.25
N MET A 431 4.74 3.95 3.56
CA MET A 431 5.52 3.04 4.41
C MET A 431 4.76 1.77 4.81
N LEU A 432 3.45 1.69 4.54
CA LEU A 432 2.58 0.61 5.02
C LEU A 432 2.25 -0.40 3.91
N VAL A 433 2.07 0.07 2.69
CA VAL A 433 1.65 -0.74 1.54
C VAL A 433 2.84 -0.95 0.61
N ASP A 434 3.05 -2.20 0.17
CA ASP A 434 4.06 -2.49 -0.84
C ASP A 434 3.57 -1.95 -2.19
N THR A 435 4.37 -1.13 -2.86
CA THR A 435 3.97 -0.45 -4.10
C THR A 435 4.86 -0.87 -5.26
N ILE A 436 4.23 -1.20 -6.40
CA ILE A 436 4.93 -1.56 -7.63
C ILE A 436 4.37 -0.71 -8.77
N VAL A 437 5.22 0.07 -9.40
CA VAL A 437 4.89 0.89 -10.57
C VAL A 437 5.41 0.19 -11.82
N LEU A 438 4.51 -0.22 -12.69
CA LEU A 438 4.80 -0.80 -14.00
C LEU A 438 4.66 0.29 -15.07
N ARG A 439 5.75 0.62 -15.75
CA ARG A 439 5.80 1.62 -16.83
C ARG A 439 5.93 0.93 -18.20
N PRO A 440 4.81 0.50 -18.81
CA PRO A 440 4.82 0.08 -20.20
C PRO A 440 5.30 1.19 -21.11
N GLY A 441 6.09 0.81 -22.11
CA GLY A 441 6.36 1.65 -23.25
C GLY A 441 5.11 1.93 -24.11
N ASP A 442 5.31 2.17 -25.40
CA ASP A 442 4.26 2.36 -26.38
C ASP A 442 3.43 1.08 -26.55
N MET A 443 2.25 1.08 -25.92
CA MET A 443 1.34 -0.05 -25.94
C MET A 443 0.73 -0.29 -27.33
N THR A 444 0.87 -1.51 -27.84
CA THR A 444 0.24 -2.01 -29.08
C THR A 444 -0.79 -3.11 -28.78
N ASP A 445 -1.75 -3.32 -29.69
CA ASP A 445 -2.69 -4.44 -29.66
C ASP A 445 -2.14 -5.66 -30.43
N GLU A 446 -0.98 -5.54 -31.07
CA GLU A 446 -0.32 -6.66 -31.73
C GLU A 446 0.07 -7.75 -30.73
N LYS A 447 -0.15 -9.01 -31.11
CA LYS A 447 0.30 -10.16 -30.33
C LYS A 447 1.81 -10.31 -30.46
N ARG A 448 2.49 -10.60 -29.35
CA ARG A 448 3.95 -10.79 -29.34
C ARG A 448 4.33 -12.05 -30.14
N ASN A 449 5.30 -11.92 -31.03
CA ASN A 449 5.90 -13.09 -31.68
C ASN A 449 7.00 -13.68 -30.79
N TYR A 450 6.65 -14.73 -30.01
CA TYR A 450 7.55 -15.40 -29.05
C TYR A 450 8.85 -15.94 -29.69
N ASN A 451 8.86 -16.20 -31.00
CA ASN A 451 10.03 -16.68 -31.72
C ASN A 451 11.04 -15.57 -32.02
N ASN A 452 10.60 -14.33 -32.17
CA ASN A 452 11.46 -13.23 -32.62
C ASN A 452 11.65 -12.14 -31.57
N THR A 453 10.79 -12.12 -30.55
CA THR A 453 10.75 -11.06 -29.55
C THR A 453 10.71 -11.64 -28.15
N SER A 454 11.31 -10.93 -27.20
CA SER A 454 11.26 -11.21 -25.78
C SER A 454 10.77 -9.98 -25.01
N LEU A 455 10.38 -10.17 -23.75
CA LEU A 455 9.94 -9.10 -22.86
C LEU A 455 11.08 -8.71 -21.93
N GLN A 456 11.47 -7.44 -21.97
CA GLN A 456 12.46 -6.87 -21.07
C GLN A 456 11.76 -6.02 -20.01
N LEU A 457 12.18 -6.19 -18.75
CA LEU A 457 11.74 -5.40 -17.61
C LEU A 457 12.97 -4.78 -16.95
N CYS A 458 13.09 -3.46 -17.04
CA CYS A 458 14.21 -2.68 -16.54
C CYS A 458 13.87 -2.11 -15.15
N ILE A 459 14.73 -2.40 -14.17
CA ILE A 459 14.51 -2.03 -12.77
C ILE A 459 14.83 -0.57 -12.44
N ASP A 460 15.45 0.15 -13.37
CA ASP A 460 15.71 1.59 -13.27
C ASP A 460 14.46 2.44 -13.56
N GLY A 461 13.35 1.80 -13.95
CA GLY A 461 12.12 2.48 -14.35
C GLY A 461 12.24 3.18 -15.71
N MET A 462 13.27 2.86 -16.49
CA MET A 462 13.58 3.50 -17.77
C MET A 462 13.73 2.46 -18.87
N VAL A 463 13.20 2.76 -20.05
CA VAL A 463 13.58 2.02 -21.26
C VAL A 463 13.90 3.00 -22.40
N PRO A 464 14.91 2.68 -23.25
CA PRO A 464 15.22 3.50 -24.42
C PRO A 464 14.03 3.53 -25.39
N SER A 465 13.82 4.69 -26.03
CA SER A 465 12.90 4.81 -27.17
C SER A 465 13.59 4.31 -28.45
N PRO A 466 12.91 3.57 -29.34
CA PRO A 466 11.54 3.09 -29.26
C PRO A 466 11.37 1.95 -28.24
N SER A 467 10.17 1.87 -27.66
CA SER A 467 9.84 0.95 -26.57
C SER A 467 8.42 0.43 -26.76
N LEU A 468 8.16 -0.41 -27.76
CA LEU A 468 6.84 -1.00 -27.99
C LEU A 468 6.60 -2.15 -27.00
N VAL A 469 5.36 -2.35 -26.58
CA VAL A 469 4.95 -3.50 -25.76
C VAL A 469 3.49 -3.86 -26.03
N GLY A 470 3.15 -5.13 -26.09
CA GLY A 470 1.76 -5.58 -26.26
C GLY A 470 0.95 -5.38 -24.99
N ARG A 471 -0.33 -4.99 -25.11
CA ARG A 471 -1.22 -4.85 -23.94
C ARG A 471 -1.42 -6.17 -23.20
N ASP A 472 -1.36 -7.30 -23.91
CA ASP A 472 -1.45 -8.64 -23.31
C ASP A 472 -0.26 -8.92 -22.39
N ASP A 473 0.97 -8.60 -22.81
CA ASP A 473 2.16 -8.78 -21.98
C ASP A 473 2.17 -7.88 -20.73
N VAL A 474 1.63 -6.66 -20.85
CA VAL A 474 1.47 -5.77 -19.69
C VAL A 474 0.49 -6.39 -18.70
N ALA A 475 -0.62 -6.96 -19.18
CA ALA A 475 -1.60 -7.62 -18.36
C ALA A 475 -1.02 -8.89 -17.71
N ASP A 476 -0.34 -9.74 -18.47
CA ASP A 476 0.32 -10.95 -17.97
C ASP A 476 1.32 -10.62 -16.87
N LEU A 477 2.15 -9.60 -17.08
CA LEU A 477 3.12 -9.17 -16.07
C LEU A 477 2.45 -8.59 -14.82
N ALA A 478 1.35 -7.85 -14.96
CA ALA A 478 0.57 -7.36 -13.82
C ALA A 478 -0.04 -8.52 -13.02
N VAL A 479 -0.55 -9.56 -13.69
CA VAL A 479 -1.12 -10.76 -13.05
C VAL A 479 -0.04 -11.58 -12.35
N VAL A 480 1.09 -11.84 -13.01
CA VAL A 480 2.25 -12.49 -12.37
C VAL A 480 2.68 -11.71 -11.13
N THR A 481 2.77 -10.38 -11.25
CA THR A 481 3.17 -9.50 -10.15
C THR A 481 2.16 -9.58 -9.00
N ALA A 482 0.87 -9.67 -9.29
CA ALA A 482 -0.20 -9.79 -8.29
C ALA A 482 -0.09 -11.12 -7.54
N LEU A 483 0.01 -12.23 -8.27
CA LEU A 483 -0.03 -13.59 -7.74
C LEU A 483 1.27 -14.03 -7.08
N THR A 484 2.40 -13.37 -7.34
CA THR A 484 3.70 -13.74 -6.73
C THR A 484 3.96 -12.97 -5.45
N LYS A 485 4.18 -13.66 -4.32
CA LYS A 485 4.57 -13.05 -3.05
C LYS A 485 5.93 -12.32 -3.12
N THR A 486 5.98 -11.07 -2.66
CA THR A 486 7.20 -10.23 -2.65
C THR A 486 8.06 -10.47 -1.42
N SER A 487 7.45 -10.77 -0.28
CA SER A 487 8.12 -10.93 1.02
C SER A 487 8.93 -12.22 1.16
N SER A 488 8.59 -13.29 0.43
CA SER A 488 9.24 -14.60 0.55
C SER A 488 10.59 -14.72 -0.16
N LEU A 489 10.97 -13.79 -1.04
CA LEU A 489 12.26 -13.90 -1.73
C LEU A 489 13.48 -13.58 -0.84
N ARG A 490 13.26 -13.06 0.37
CA ARG A 490 14.35 -12.83 1.33
C ARG A 490 14.90 -14.14 1.93
N THR A 491 14.09 -15.19 2.00
CA THR A 491 14.48 -16.50 2.54
C THR A 491 15.09 -17.44 1.50
N LEU A 492 15.11 -17.06 0.22
CA LEU A 492 15.98 -17.69 -0.79
C LEU A 492 17.43 -17.23 -0.54
N ARG A 493 17.97 -17.55 0.64
CA ARG A 493 19.41 -17.74 0.76
C ARG A 493 19.72 -18.96 -0.11
N PRO A 494 20.60 -18.85 -1.13
CA PRO A 494 21.20 -20.06 -1.67
C PRO A 494 21.85 -20.76 -0.48
N ASN A 495 21.53 -22.04 -0.29
CA ASN A 495 22.06 -22.90 0.76
C ASN A 495 23.60 -22.81 0.78
N ALA A 496 24.14 -21.81 1.48
CA ALA A 496 25.53 -21.78 1.89
C ALA A 496 25.60 -22.75 3.06
N GLY A 497 26.30 -23.85 2.82
CA GLY A 497 26.27 -25.06 3.61
C GLY A 497 26.26 -24.85 5.13
N ASP A 498 25.22 -25.41 5.75
CA ASP A 498 25.35 -26.45 6.75
C ASP A 498 26.64 -26.38 7.58
N SER A 499 26.69 -25.43 8.52
CA SER A 499 27.63 -25.48 9.65
C SER A 499 26.97 -24.89 10.90
N GLY A 500 26.00 -25.64 11.43
CA GLY A 500 25.99 -26.03 12.84
C GLY A 500 26.06 -24.96 13.94
N SER A 501 25.46 -23.79 13.78
CA SER A 501 25.28 -22.86 14.92
C SER A 501 23.82 -22.82 15.36
N ILE A 502 23.48 -23.79 16.22
CA ILE A 502 22.25 -23.82 17.01
C ILE A 502 22.46 -22.87 18.18
N ILE A 503 22.43 -21.56 17.93
CA ILE A 503 22.29 -20.59 19.02
C ILE A 503 20.83 -20.15 19.00
N SER A 504 20.05 -20.84 19.82
CA SER A 504 18.67 -20.52 20.21
C SER A 504 18.64 -19.25 21.06
N GLY A 505 19.14 -18.14 20.52
CA GLY A 505 19.00 -16.83 21.13
C GLY A 505 17.65 -16.24 20.73
N ASP A 506 16.91 -15.74 21.72
CA ASP A 506 15.62 -15.07 21.61
C ASP A 506 15.51 -14.30 20.29
N VAL A 507 14.69 -14.85 19.38
CA VAL A 507 14.40 -14.25 18.08
C VAL A 507 13.52 -13.04 18.36
N GLU A 508 14.14 -11.92 18.71
CA GLU A 508 13.51 -10.61 18.69
C GLU A 508 12.73 -10.52 17.38
N ALA A 509 11.42 -10.25 17.52
CA ALA A 509 10.50 -10.23 16.40
C ALA A 509 11.15 -9.46 15.25
N PRO A 510 11.24 -10.06 14.04
CA PRO A 510 12.02 -9.50 12.96
C PRO A 510 11.59 -8.05 12.76
N PRO A 511 12.54 -7.10 12.74
CA PRO A 511 12.24 -5.68 12.71
C PRO A 511 11.24 -5.42 11.58
N SER A 512 10.18 -4.69 11.92
CA SER A 512 9.08 -4.35 11.01
C SER A 512 9.63 -4.02 9.64
N GLN A 513 9.42 -4.92 8.68
CA GLN A 513 10.03 -4.76 7.35
C GLN A 513 9.55 -3.42 6.79
N SER A 514 10.42 -2.60 6.21
CA SER A 514 10.00 -1.39 5.52
C SER A 514 9.18 -1.78 4.30
N ALA A 515 8.07 -1.09 4.01
CA ALA A 515 7.34 -1.32 2.75
C ALA A 515 8.28 -1.16 1.55
N HIS A 516 8.07 -2.00 0.54
CA HIS A 516 8.86 -1.98 -0.67
C HIS A 516 8.20 -1.05 -1.69
N HIS A 517 9.01 -0.22 -2.34
CA HIS A 517 8.60 0.55 -3.51
C HIS A 517 9.49 0.18 -4.69
N TRP A 518 8.88 -0.37 -5.74
CA TRP A 518 9.58 -0.73 -6.98
C TRP A 518 8.98 0.03 -8.15
N THR A 519 9.85 0.53 -9.03
CA THR A 519 9.44 1.18 -10.28
C THR A 519 10.17 0.52 -11.43
N TRP A 520 9.43 -0.15 -12.29
CA TRP A 520 9.98 -0.91 -13.41
C TRP A 520 9.41 -0.41 -14.73
N ALA A 521 10.22 -0.45 -15.78
CA ALA A 521 9.78 -0.14 -17.13
C ALA A 521 9.88 -1.37 -18.02
N MET A 522 8.93 -1.53 -18.94
CA MET A 522 8.88 -2.71 -19.80
C MET A 522 8.79 -2.34 -21.28
N ARG A 523 9.43 -3.17 -22.10
CA ARG A 523 9.34 -3.14 -23.57
C ARG A 523 9.56 -4.53 -24.14
N TRP A 524 9.17 -4.72 -25.39
CA TRP A 524 9.68 -5.81 -26.19
C TRP A 524 11.12 -5.58 -26.60
N THR A 525 11.87 -6.66 -26.75
CA THR A 525 13.18 -6.66 -27.37
C THR A 525 13.25 -7.64 -28.54
N GLY A 526 13.93 -7.25 -29.61
CA GLY A 526 14.01 -8.03 -30.85
C GLY A 526 14.44 -7.19 -32.05
N GLN A 527 15.26 -7.78 -32.92
CA GLN A 527 15.77 -7.12 -34.13
C GLN A 527 14.71 -6.97 -35.22
N HIS A 528 13.70 -7.84 -35.23
CA HIS A 528 12.61 -7.85 -36.22
C HIS A 528 11.49 -6.85 -35.91
N LEU A 529 11.58 -6.11 -34.80
CA LEU A 529 10.64 -5.05 -34.50
C LEU A 529 10.91 -3.86 -35.42
N SER A 530 9.84 -3.15 -35.82
CA SER A 530 9.95 -1.89 -36.55
C SER A 530 9.44 -0.75 -35.66
N PRO A 531 10.32 0.07 -35.05
CA PRO A 531 11.78 0.05 -35.20
C PRO A 531 12.45 -0.98 -34.26
N PRO A 532 13.68 -1.44 -34.56
CA PRO A 532 14.38 -2.44 -33.75
C PRO A 532 14.59 -1.99 -32.29
N GLN A 533 14.44 -2.91 -31.34
CA GLN A 533 14.49 -2.60 -29.91
C GLN A 533 15.39 -3.59 -29.18
N GLY A 534 16.66 -3.23 -28.94
CA GLY A 534 17.60 -4.13 -28.25
C GLY A 534 17.78 -5.50 -28.91
N LEU A 535 18.39 -6.43 -28.19
CA LEU A 535 18.60 -7.81 -28.63
C LEU A 535 17.66 -8.75 -27.88
N ARG A 536 17.28 -9.87 -28.51
CA ARG A 536 16.43 -10.89 -27.87
C ARG A 536 16.99 -11.43 -26.54
N PRO A 537 18.32 -11.64 -26.37
CA PRO A 537 18.89 -12.06 -25.09
C PRO A 537 18.74 -11.05 -23.95
N ASP A 538 18.42 -9.78 -24.25
CA ASP A 538 18.23 -8.75 -23.22
C ASP A 538 16.89 -8.90 -22.46
N GLY A 539 16.00 -9.77 -22.95
CA GLY A 539 14.67 -10.00 -22.41
C GLY A 539 14.39 -11.49 -22.12
N SER A 540 13.24 -11.75 -21.52
CA SER A 540 12.73 -13.09 -21.19
C SER A 540 11.59 -13.50 -22.12
N SER A 541 11.45 -14.80 -22.39
CA SER A 541 10.38 -15.33 -23.24
C SER A 541 8.98 -15.24 -22.63
N ASN A 542 8.88 -15.13 -21.29
CA ASN A 542 7.62 -15.09 -20.55
C ASN A 542 7.68 -13.99 -19.46
N ALA A 543 6.53 -13.39 -19.16
CA ALA A 543 6.32 -12.41 -18.11
C ALA A 543 6.76 -12.92 -16.72
N ALA A 544 6.51 -14.20 -16.41
CA ALA A 544 6.93 -14.80 -15.14
C ALA A 544 8.45 -14.84 -14.96
N ALA A 545 9.17 -15.29 -15.98
CA ALA A 545 10.63 -15.28 -15.96
C ALA A 545 11.19 -13.85 -15.88
N CYS A 546 10.56 -12.92 -16.62
CA CYS A 546 10.91 -11.51 -16.61
C CYS A 546 10.75 -10.89 -15.20
N PHE A 547 9.63 -11.15 -14.54
CA PHE A 547 9.34 -10.69 -13.18
C PHE A 547 10.36 -11.26 -12.17
N VAL A 548 10.59 -12.58 -12.19
CA VAL A 548 11.55 -13.22 -11.27
C VAL A 548 12.96 -12.66 -11.48
N GLY A 549 13.37 -12.43 -12.72
CA GLY A 549 14.64 -11.78 -13.05
C GLY A 549 14.74 -10.39 -12.45
N ALA A 550 13.73 -9.55 -12.67
CA ALA A 550 13.69 -8.19 -12.15
C ALA A 550 13.69 -8.13 -10.61
N VAL A 551 12.94 -9.02 -9.93
CA VAL A 551 12.95 -9.08 -8.46
C VAL A 551 14.32 -9.53 -7.93
N LYS A 552 14.97 -10.51 -8.56
CA LYS A 552 16.33 -10.92 -8.19
C LYS A 552 17.33 -9.78 -8.35
N GLU A 553 17.25 -9.05 -9.46
CA GLU A 553 18.14 -7.92 -9.73
C GLU A 553 17.87 -6.76 -8.75
N GLN A 554 16.60 -6.42 -8.51
CA GLN A 554 16.19 -5.40 -7.55
C GLN A 554 16.65 -5.72 -6.13
N THR A 555 16.47 -6.97 -5.67
CA THR A 555 16.91 -7.38 -4.33
C THR A 555 18.43 -7.36 -4.20
N ALA A 556 19.17 -7.69 -5.27
CA ALA A 556 20.63 -7.53 -5.29
C ALA A 556 21.05 -6.05 -5.21
N LEU A 557 20.37 -5.16 -5.95
CA LEU A 557 20.61 -3.72 -5.87
C LEU A 557 20.28 -3.15 -4.49
N ASP A 558 19.16 -3.55 -3.88
CA ASP A 558 18.75 -3.11 -2.55
C ASP A 558 19.75 -3.57 -1.48
N ARG A 559 20.28 -4.80 -1.60
CA ARG A 559 21.37 -5.29 -0.73
C ARG A 559 22.61 -4.43 -0.89
N LYS A 560 23.04 -4.16 -2.12
CA LYS A 560 24.20 -3.31 -2.41
C LYS A 560 24.00 -1.88 -1.89
N ARG A 561 22.79 -1.34 -2.01
CA ARG A 561 22.43 -0.03 -1.46
C ARG A 561 22.50 -0.03 0.07
N LYS A 562 21.89 -1.01 0.74
CA LYS A 562 21.97 -1.14 2.21
C LYS A 562 23.40 -1.27 2.69
N SER A 563 24.23 -2.08 2.03
CA SER A 563 25.66 -2.19 2.37
C SER A 563 26.39 -0.85 2.20
N ARG A 564 26.08 -0.09 1.14
CA ARG A 564 26.63 1.27 0.96
C ARG A 564 26.13 2.26 2.02
N GLU A 565 24.86 2.16 2.42
CA GLU A 565 24.29 3.01 3.48
C GLU A 565 24.94 2.73 4.83
N ILE A 566 25.10 1.45 5.20
CA ILE A 566 25.83 1.02 6.41
C ILE A 566 27.30 1.52 6.35
N TYR A 567 27.95 1.37 5.19
CA TYR A 567 29.31 1.86 4.99
C TYR A 567 29.39 3.38 5.15
N LEU A 568 28.47 4.14 4.56
CA LEU A 568 28.42 5.59 4.69
C LEU A 568 28.12 6.02 6.13
N GLU A 569 27.23 5.34 6.83
CA GLU A 569 26.92 5.61 8.25
C GLU A 569 28.11 5.38 9.18
N SER A 570 29.06 4.54 8.80
CA SER A 570 30.30 4.32 9.56
C SER A 570 31.30 5.49 9.49
N TYR A 571 31.16 6.40 8.51
CA TYR A 571 32.03 7.58 8.40
C TYR A 571 31.56 8.72 9.32
N TYR A 572 32.51 9.49 9.86
CA TYR A 572 32.20 10.74 10.57
C TYR A 572 31.48 11.71 9.63
N GLY A 573 30.25 12.12 9.97
CA GLY A 573 29.39 12.94 9.11
C GLY A 573 28.55 12.17 8.08
N GLY A 574 28.62 10.84 8.05
CA GLY A 574 27.87 10.00 7.12
C GLY A 574 26.35 10.22 7.13
N ARG A 575 25.77 10.46 8.32
CA ARG A 575 24.34 10.77 8.45
C ARG A 575 23.95 12.07 7.73
N GLU A 576 24.80 13.09 7.76
CA GLU A 576 24.52 14.37 7.07
C GLU A 576 24.66 14.21 5.56
N LEU A 577 25.66 13.46 5.08
CA LEU A 577 25.78 13.13 3.66
C LEU A 577 24.57 12.35 3.15
N MET A 578 24.04 11.43 3.96
CA MET A 578 22.81 10.68 3.66
C MET A 578 21.57 11.58 3.65
N ARG A 579 21.47 12.56 4.54
CA ARG A 579 20.39 13.58 4.52
C ARG A 579 20.49 14.46 3.28
N LEU A 580 21.69 14.92 2.93
CA LEU A 580 21.93 15.76 1.75
C LEU A 580 21.65 15.00 0.45
N THR A 581 22.02 13.71 0.39
CA THR A 581 21.72 12.85 -0.76
C THR A 581 20.21 12.63 -0.92
N ARG A 582 19.49 12.40 0.18
CA ARG A 582 18.02 12.31 0.19
C ARG A 582 17.36 13.64 -0.21
N TRP A 583 17.86 14.75 0.31
CA TRP A 583 17.40 16.09 -0.05
C TRP A 583 17.62 16.37 -1.53
N ARG A 584 18.80 16.05 -2.07
CA ARG A 584 19.12 16.17 -3.50
C ARG A 584 18.19 15.34 -4.37
N HIS A 585 17.86 14.11 -3.97
CA HIS A 585 16.90 13.27 -4.70
C HIS A 585 15.49 13.88 -4.71
N ARG A 586 15.02 14.39 -3.57
CA ARG A 586 13.73 15.10 -3.47
C ARG A 586 13.69 16.40 -4.26
N MET A 587 14.80 17.13 -4.29
CA MET A 587 14.92 18.37 -5.03
C MET A 587 15.13 18.16 -6.52
N LYS A 588 15.57 16.97 -6.96
CA LYS A 588 15.82 16.66 -8.37
C LYS A 588 14.66 17.10 -9.27
N PRO A 589 13.39 16.71 -9.09
CA PRO A 589 12.31 17.17 -9.97
C PRO A 589 12.15 18.70 -10.00
N TYR A 590 12.30 19.38 -8.85
CA TYR A 590 12.17 20.84 -8.75
C TYR A 590 13.34 21.58 -9.40
N ALA A 591 14.57 21.20 -9.04
CA ALA A 591 15.80 21.72 -9.62
C ALA A 591 15.83 21.51 -11.13
N GLN A 592 15.29 20.38 -11.59
CA GLN A 592 15.18 20.11 -13.01
C GLN A 592 14.16 21.00 -13.71
N SER A 593 13.00 21.26 -13.09
CA SER A 593 12.05 22.23 -13.63
C SER A 593 12.65 23.64 -13.67
N LEU A 594 13.34 24.07 -12.60
CA LEU A 594 13.95 25.39 -12.49
C LEU A 594 15.04 25.61 -13.55
N ALA A 595 15.89 24.61 -13.78
CA ALA A 595 16.94 24.65 -14.77
C ALA A 595 16.41 24.80 -16.22
N VAL A 596 15.16 24.41 -16.49
CA VAL A 596 14.51 24.61 -17.80
C VAL A 596 13.71 25.91 -17.82
N THR A 597 12.94 26.19 -16.78
CA THR A 597 12.07 27.37 -16.74
C THR A 597 12.88 28.66 -16.75
N ILE A 598 13.99 28.73 -16.02
CA ILE A 598 14.79 29.96 -15.94
C ILE A 598 15.30 30.39 -17.33
N PRO A 599 15.99 29.53 -18.12
CA PRO A 599 16.38 29.90 -19.48
C PRO A 599 15.21 30.22 -20.40
N VAL A 600 14.11 29.46 -20.34
CA VAL A 600 12.95 29.68 -21.22
C VAL A 600 12.25 31.00 -20.92
N TYR A 601 12.05 31.34 -19.64
CA TYR A 601 11.47 32.63 -19.27
C TYR A 601 12.44 33.78 -19.56
N LEU A 602 13.75 33.57 -19.42
CA LEU A 602 14.75 34.55 -19.85
C LEU A 602 14.70 34.78 -21.37
N THR A 603 14.64 33.73 -22.19
CA THR A 603 14.58 33.88 -23.65
C THR A 603 13.26 34.50 -24.10
N LEU A 604 12.13 34.09 -23.52
CA LEU A 604 10.83 34.73 -23.77
C LEU A 604 10.82 36.19 -23.30
N GLY A 605 11.44 36.49 -22.17
CA GLY A 605 11.60 37.86 -21.66
C GLY A 605 12.44 38.72 -22.60
N ILE A 606 13.58 38.20 -23.08
CA ILE A 606 14.45 38.86 -24.05
C ILE A 606 13.71 39.06 -25.38
N PHE A 607 13.00 38.05 -25.87
CA PHE A 607 12.26 38.13 -27.13
C PHE A 607 11.07 39.08 -27.05
N SER A 608 10.32 39.05 -25.94
CA SER A 608 9.24 40.00 -25.68
C SER A 608 9.79 41.42 -25.54
N TRP A 609 10.94 41.60 -24.89
CA TRP A 609 11.62 42.89 -24.82
C TRP A 609 12.15 43.35 -26.19
N TYR A 610 12.61 42.42 -27.03
CA TYR A 610 13.07 42.76 -28.37
C TYR A 610 11.90 43.23 -29.26
N LEU A 611 10.77 42.52 -29.24
CA LEU A 611 9.59 42.87 -30.04
C LEU A 611 8.83 44.09 -29.51
N PHE A 612 8.66 44.17 -28.18
CA PHE A 612 7.77 45.15 -27.56
C PHE A 612 8.49 46.14 -26.64
N GLY A 613 9.79 46.00 -26.43
CA GLY A 613 10.53 46.83 -25.47
C GLY A 613 10.50 48.31 -25.82
N LYS A 614 10.53 48.65 -27.12
CA LYS A 614 10.35 50.05 -27.56
C LYS A 614 8.95 50.57 -27.21
N THR A 615 7.90 49.83 -27.54
CA THR A 615 6.52 50.19 -27.18
C THR A 615 6.30 50.26 -25.67
N PHE A 616 6.89 49.36 -24.88
CA PHE A 616 6.83 49.40 -23.42
C PHE A 616 7.61 50.59 -22.87
N ALA A 617 8.80 50.91 -23.40
CA ALA A 617 9.59 52.06 -22.98
C ALA A 617 8.84 53.38 -23.28
N ASP A 618 8.24 53.48 -24.46
CA ASP A 618 7.43 54.65 -24.85
C ASP A 618 6.20 54.78 -23.95
N LEU A 619 5.48 53.68 -23.70
CA LEU A 619 4.34 53.61 -22.77
C LEU A 619 4.74 54.02 -21.35
N PHE A 620 5.83 53.47 -20.81
CA PHE A 620 6.33 53.82 -19.48
C PHE A 620 6.77 55.30 -19.41
N SER A 621 7.37 55.83 -20.48
CA SER A 621 7.73 57.25 -20.57
C SER A 621 6.49 58.15 -20.57
N TRP A 622 5.42 57.73 -21.23
CA TRP A 622 4.15 58.43 -21.29
C TRP A 622 3.41 58.37 -19.94
N VAL A 623 3.37 57.21 -19.29
CA VAL A 623 2.84 57.04 -17.92
C VAL A 623 3.59 57.90 -16.91
N LYS A 624 4.93 57.96 -16.99
CA LYS A 624 5.74 58.87 -16.16
C LYS A 624 5.39 60.34 -16.41
N ARG A 625 5.17 60.73 -17.67
CA ARG A 625 4.78 62.10 -18.04
C ARG A 625 3.39 62.49 -17.55
N LEU A 626 2.45 61.55 -17.51
CA LEU A 626 1.09 61.81 -17.05
C LEU A 626 0.97 62.12 -15.55
N LYS A 627 2.06 62.07 -14.77
CA LYS A 627 2.05 62.29 -13.32
C LYS A 627 0.93 61.49 -12.64
N ILE A 628 0.64 60.28 -13.10
CA ILE A 628 -0.41 59.42 -12.54
C ILE A 628 -0.17 59.18 -11.04
N HIS A 629 1.10 59.18 -10.60
CA HIS A 629 1.44 59.19 -9.18
C HIS A 629 0.80 60.37 -8.42
N ARG A 630 0.76 61.59 -8.98
CA ARG A 630 0.09 62.73 -8.33
C ARG A 630 -1.43 62.58 -8.31
N ILE A 631 -2.01 61.92 -9.31
CA ILE A 631 -3.46 61.64 -9.37
C ILE A 631 -3.83 60.53 -8.38
N LEU A 632 -3.06 59.45 -8.32
CA LEU A 632 -3.24 58.36 -7.35
C LEU A 632 -3.01 58.83 -5.91
N VAL A 633 -1.97 59.64 -5.66
CA VAL A 633 -1.75 60.24 -4.34
C VAL A 633 -2.90 61.20 -3.97
N LYS A 634 -3.45 61.95 -4.93
CA LYS A 634 -4.65 62.78 -4.70
C LYS A 634 -5.96 62.01 -4.53
N MET A 635 -6.04 60.76 -5.00
CA MET A 635 -7.22 59.91 -4.80
C MET A 635 -7.12 59.06 -3.52
N LEU A 636 -5.91 58.87 -3.00
CA LEU A 636 -5.64 58.14 -1.75
C LEU A 636 -5.54 59.08 -0.54
N SER A 637 -5.28 60.38 -0.73
CA SER A 637 -5.45 61.45 0.26
C SER A 637 -6.86 62.01 0.20
#